data_AF-A0A7K6P0I4-F1
#
_entry.id   AF-A0A7K6P0I4-F1
#
_cell.length_a   1.000
_cell.length_b   1.000
_cell.length_c   1.000
_cell.angle_alpha   90.00
_cell.angle_beta   90.00
_cell.angle_gamma   90.00
#
_symmetry.space_group_name_H-M   'P 1'
#
loop_
_entity.id
_entity.type
_entity.pdbx_description
1 polymer ?
#
loop_
_entity_poly.entity_id
_entity_poly.type
_entity_poly.pdbx_seq_one_letter_code
_entity_poly.pdbx_strand_id
1 'polypeptide(L)'
;GAMAPGKKITARIKRTLPVKGPQAPTLSELMRWYCLNTNTHGCRRIVVSRGRLRRFIWILLTLSAVGLILWQCAELLMNYYSASVSVTVQFQKLPFPAVTICNINPYKYSSMKDYLSELDKETKKALETFYGFSEGKSKVRRSVDEGNSTGSDFFKQIPLLKFEDFSKTATDLRSGQKRKIEGSVFHKDSSIVNSGDSNDIIGFQLCDANNSSECALYTFSSGVNAIQEWYKLHYMNIMAQIPLETKEKLSYSADDLLLTCFFDGLSCDKRHFTRFHHPLHGNCYTFNSGENGTILSTSTGGSEYGLQVVLYIDEADYNPFLVTSTGAKIIVHDQDEYPFIEDIGTEIETAAATSIGMHFTRSRKLSKPYSDCTETGADIPVENLYNKSYSLQICLHSCFQKAMVDSCGCAQYAQPLPAGAEYCNYKKNPNWMYCYYRLHEKFVKEQLGCQQICKDACSFKEWALTTSIAQWPSTVSEDWMLRVLSWDKGQKINKKLNKTDLANLMVFYKDLNERFISENPANTLVILLSNFGGQLGLWMSCSVVCVIEIVEVFFIDSLSIVMRRQWQKAKKWWNDRKRARSGKPPEAGDLERQGHDNPVCIDEDLPTFNTALRLPLPQDNPLPRTPPPNYSTLRLETAFTEQLPDTLEVGQH
;
A
#
# COMPACT_ATOMS: atom_id res chain seq x y z
N GLY A 1 -56.11 63.95 -10.66
CA GLY A 1 -54.96 63.81 -9.73
C GLY A 1 -53.71 63.43 -10.50
N ALA A 2 -52.72 64.32 -10.51
CA ALA A 2 -51.46 64.12 -11.23
C ALA A 2 -50.62 63.00 -10.60
N MET A 3 -50.11 62.09 -11.43
CA MET A 3 -49.26 60.97 -11.00
C MET A 3 -47.84 61.47 -10.69
N ALA A 4 -47.33 61.20 -9.49
CA ALA A 4 -46.03 61.64 -9.00
C ALA A 4 -44.85 61.21 -9.92
N PRO A 5 -43.81 62.06 -10.08
CA PRO A 5 -42.73 61.88 -11.07
C PRO A 5 -41.92 60.59 -10.93
N GLY A 6 -41.76 60.07 -9.70
CA GLY A 6 -41.09 58.78 -9.45
C GLY A 6 -41.79 57.57 -10.08
N LYS A 7 -43.12 57.61 -10.24
CA LYS A 7 -43.91 56.53 -10.88
C LYS A 7 -43.78 56.55 -12.41
N LYS A 8 -43.51 57.73 -13.01
CA LYS A 8 -43.26 57.86 -14.46
C LYS A 8 -41.86 57.38 -14.85
N ILE A 9 -40.87 57.61 -13.99
CA ILE A 9 -39.49 57.16 -14.21
C ILE A 9 -39.41 55.62 -14.09
N THR A 10 -40.02 55.04 -13.06
CA THR A 10 -40.12 53.57 -12.93
C THR A 10 -40.93 52.92 -14.06
N ALA A 11 -41.97 53.58 -14.57
CA ALA A 11 -42.73 53.12 -15.74
C ALA A 11 -41.95 53.24 -17.07
N ARG A 12 -41.06 54.23 -17.20
CA ARG A 12 -40.17 54.38 -18.36
C ARG A 12 -38.99 53.40 -18.34
N ILE A 13 -38.38 53.16 -17.18
CA ILE A 13 -37.31 52.16 -17.00
C ILE A 13 -37.84 50.75 -17.30
N LYS A 14 -39.07 50.43 -16.88
CA LYS A 14 -39.76 49.17 -17.25
C LYS A 14 -40.04 48.99 -18.74
N ARG A 15 -40.08 50.07 -19.53
CA ARG A 15 -40.30 50.03 -20.99
C ARG A 15 -39.02 49.94 -21.80
N THR A 16 -37.86 50.23 -21.22
CA THR A 16 -36.57 50.36 -21.94
C THR A 16 -35.59 49.22 -21.69
N LEU A 17 -35.87 48.32 -20.73
CA LEU A 17 -35.12 47.07 -20.57
C LEU A 17 -35.93 45.90 -21.14
N PRO A 18 -35.60 45.36 -22.33
CA PRO A 18 -36.22 44.14 -22.83
C PRO A 18 -35.54 42.93 -22.19
N VAL A 19 -35.53 42.85 -20.85
CA VAL A 19 -35.21 41.59 -20.17
C VAL A 19 -36.54 40.96 -19.79
N LYS A 20 -37.18 40.33 -20.78
CA LYS A 20 -38.26 39.38 -20.52
C LYS A 20 -37.63 38.08 -20.03
N GLY A 21 -37.30 38.02 -18.74
CA GLY A 21 -37.29 36.72 -18.06
C GLY A 21 -38.70 36.10 -18.19
N PRO A 22 -38.82 34.76 -18.25
CA PRO A 22 -40.06 34.10 -18.63
C PRO A 22 -41.12 34.29 -17.55
N GLN A 23 -42.09 35.19 -17.78
CA GLN A 23 -43.34 35.22 -17.01
C GLN A 23 -44.28 34.11 -17.50
N ALA A 24 -43.82 32.86 -17.49
CA ALA A 24 -44.67 31.71 -17.80
C ALA A 24 -45.55 31.39 -16.58
N PRO A 25 -46.90 31.40 -16.69
CA PRO A 25 -47.81 31.02 -15.61
C PRO A 25 -47.76 29.52 -15.29
N THR A 26 -47.28 28.70 -16.23
CA THR A 26 -47.21 27.25 -16.11
C THR A 26 -45.85 26.69 -16.51
N LEU A 27 -45.43 25.60 -15.84
CA LEU A 27 -44.17 24.90 -16.15
C LEU A 27 -44.13 24.40 -17.60
N SER A 28 -45.29 24.05 -18.17
CA SER A 28 -45.43 23.64 -19.57
C SER A 28 -45.13 24.76 -20.55
N GLU A 29 -45.54 25.99 -20.25
CA GLU A 29 -45.24 27.16 -21.09
C GLU A 29 -43.79 27.58 -20.97
N LEU A 30 -43.21 27.47 -19.76
CA LEU A 30 -41.78 27.69 -19.54
C LEU A 30 -40.93 26.69 -20.35
N MET A 31 -41.27 25.40 -20.29
CA MET A 31 -40.57 24.36 -21.05
C MET A 31 -40.72 24.57 -22.57
N ARG A 32 -41.91 24.98 -23.04
CA ARG A 32 -42.13 25.29 -24.46
C ARG A 32 -41.31 26.50 -24.90
N TRP A 33 -41.22 27.54 -24.08
CA TRP A 33 -40.39 28.71 -24.34
C TRP A 33 -38.91 28.34 -24.39
N TYR A 34 -38.44 27.56 -23.41
CA TYR A 34 -37.08 27.05 -23.35
C TYR A 34 -36.72 26.23 -24.59
N CYS A 35 -37.55 25.25 -24.99
CA CYS A 35 -37.31 24.45 -26.19
C CYS A 35 -37.28 25.27 -27.50
N LEU A 36 -37.91 26.45 -27.54
CA LEU A 36 -37.90 27.32 -28.72
C LEU A 36 -36.65 28.23 -28.76
N ASN A 37 -36.12 28.59 -27.59
CA ASN A 37 -35.04 29.56 -27.45
C ASN A 37 -33.66 28.93 -27.15
N THR A 38 -33.65 27.67 -26.72
CA THR A 38 -32.43 26.93 -26.41
C THR A 38 -31.57 26.71 -27.65
N ASN A 39 -30.25 26.71 -27.43
CA ASN A 39 -29.25 26.34 -28.43
C ASN A 39 -29.22 24.83 -28.71
N THR A 40 -29.93 24.01 -27.93
CA THR A 40 -30.06 22.57 -28.20
C THR A 40 -30.95 22.31 -29.43
N HIS A 41 -30.32 22.03 -30.56
CA HIS A 41 -31.00 21.88 -31.85
C HIS A 41 -32.08 20.78 -31.85
N GLY A 42 -31.85 19.71 -31.09
CA GLY A 42 -32.78 18.62 -30.91
C GLY A 42 -34.15 19.06 -30.40
N CYS A 43 -34.17 19.73 -29.25
CA CYS A 43 -35.40 20.18 -28.58
C CYS A 43 -36.20 21.17 -29.44
N ARG A 44 -35.51 22.09 -30.13
CA ARG A 44 -36.15 23.06 -31.02
C ARG A 44 -36.80 22.39 -32.23
N ARG A 45 -36.14 21.41 -32.87
CA ARG A 45 -36.69 20.72 -34.05
C ARG A 45 -37.90 19.83 -33.71
N ILE A 46 -37.96 19.28 -32.50
CA ILE A 46 -39.12 18.51 -32.02
C ILE A 46 -40.36 19.41 -31.87
N VAL A 47 -40.22 20.61 -31.31
CA VAL A 47 -41.34 21.53 -31.07
C VAL A 47 -41.81 22.23 -32.35
N VAL A 48 -40.91 22.50 -33.29
CA VAL A 48 -41.22 23.21 -34.56
C VAL A 48 -41.77 22.26 -35.65
N SER A 49 -41.53 20.95 -35.57
CA SER A 49 -41.97 19.99 -36.60
C SER A 49 -43.48 19.78 -36.61
N ARG A 50 -44.14 20.10 -37.74
CA ARG A 50 -45.58 19.91 -37.96
C ARG A 50 -46.00 18.49 -38.34
N GLY A 51 -45.08 17.68 -38.90
CA GLY A 51 -45.37 16.30 -39.34
C GLY A 51 -45.07 15.24 -38.28
N ARG A 52 -45.95 14.23 -38.13
CA ARG A 52 -45.81 13.14 -37.14
C ARG A 52 -44.54 12.31 -37.35
N LEU A 53 -44.23 11.92 -38.59
CA LEU A 53 -43.03 11.14 -38.93
C LEU A 53 -41.74 11.91 -38.66
N ARG A 54 -41.65 13.17 -39.10
CA ARG A 54 -40.49 14.03 -38.87
C ARG A 54 -40.26 14.28 -37.37
N ARG A 55 -41.33 14.47 -36.60
CA ARG A 55 -41.25 14.62 -35.14
C ARG A 55 -40.72 13.35 -34.48
N PHE A 56 -41.17 12.17 -34.92
CA PHE A 56 -40.67 10.88 -34.43
C PHE A 56 -39.18 10.69 -34.71
N ILE A 57 -38.70 11.01 -35.91
CA ILE A 57 -37.27 10.93 -36.27
C ILE A 57 -36.42 11.83 -35.37
N TRP A 58 -36.83 13.09 -35.15
CA TRP A 58 -36.08 14.00 -34.27
C TRP A 58 -36.13 13.55 -32.80
N ILE A 59 -37.23 12.95 -32.34
CA ILE A 59 -37.29 12.35 -30.99
C ILE A 59 -36.30 11.18 -30.87
N LEU A 60 -36.27 10.29 -31.86
CA LEU A 60 -35.35 9.15 -31.84
C LEU A 60 -33.89 9.61 -31.82
N LEU A 61 -33.50 10.51 -32.74
CA LEU A 61 -32.13 11.03 -32.83
C LEU A 61 -31.69 11.74 -31.55
N THR A 62 -32.58 12.53 -30.94
CA THR A 62 -32.26 13.24 -29.70
C THR A 62 -32.16 12.30 -28.51
N LEU A 63 -33.04 11.30 -28.42
CA LEU A 63 -32.97 10.29 -27.37
C LEU A 63 -31.71 9.45 -27.49
N SER A 64 -31.31 9.05 -28.70
CA SER A 64 -30.05 8.37 -28.96
C SER A 64 -28.84 9.22 -28.59
N ALA A 65 -28.81 10.50 -28.96
CA ALA A 65 -27.72 11.42 -28.61
C ALA A 65 -27.61 11.60 -27.08
N VAL A 66 -28.74 11.77 -26.38
CA VAL A 66 -28.76 11.83 -24.91
C VAL A 66 -28.27 10.53 -24.29
N GLY A 67 -28.69 9.37 -24.81
CA GLY A 67 -28.21 8.06 -24.35
C GLY A 67 -26.70 7.89 -24.49
N LEU A 68 -26.14 8.27 -25.64
CA LEU A 68 -24.70 8.20 -25.90
C LEU A 68 -23.90 9.16 -25.01
N ILE A 69 -24.40 10.37 -24.77
CA ILE A 69 -23.76 11.31 -23.84
C ILE A 69 -23.76 10.75 -22.43
N LEU A 70 -24.89 10.23 -21.94
CA LEU A 70 -24.96 9.68 -20.58
C LEU A 70 -23.99 8.51 -20.42
N TRP A 71 -23.89 7.65 -21.44
CA TRP A 71 -22.92 6.57 -21.46
C TRP A 71 -21.46 7.07 -21.48
N GLN A 72 -21.12 8.02 -22.36
CA GLN A 72 -19.76 8.58 -22.44
C GLN A 72 -19.38 9.38 -21.19
N CYS A 73 -20.31 10.10 -20.58
CA CYS A 73 -20.13 10.78 -19.31
C CYS A 73 -19.88 9.80 -18.17
N ALA A 74 -20.57 8.65 -18.16
CA ALA A 74 -20.33 7.59 -17.20
C ALA A 74 -18.92 6.99 -17.38
N GLU A 75 -18.51 6.70 -18.61
CA GLU A 75 -17.15 6.24 -18.93
C GLU A 75 -16.07 7.25 -18.52
N LEU A 76 -16.27 8.54 -18.78
CA LEU A 76 -15.35 9.60 -18.35
C LEU A 76 -15.25 9.70 -16.83
N LEU A 77 -16.36 9.51 -16.12
CA LEU A 77 -16.38 9.52 -14.66
C LEU A 77 -15.65 8.30 -14.08
N MET A 78 -15.84 7.11 -14.67
CA MET A 78 -15.10 5.90 -14.26
C MET A 78 -13.59 6.07 -14.53
N ASN A 79 -13.23 6.62 -15.70
CA ASN A 79 -11.84 6.91 -16.07
C ASN A 79 -11.21 8.10 -15.30
N TYR A 80 -11.98 8.84 -14.50
CA TYR A 80 -11.42 9.88 -13.63
C TYR A 80 -10.78 9.28 -12.38
N TYR A 81 -11.34 8.18 -11.89
CA TYR A 81 -10.82 7.45 -10.73
C TYR A 81 -9.76 6.40 -11.10
N SER A 82 -9.32 6.34 -12.36
CA SER A 82 -8.18 5.52 -12.75
C SER A 82 -6.86 6.27 -12.55
N ALA A 83 -5.88 5.55 -12.01
CA ALA A 83 -4.50 6.03 -11.91
C ALA A 83 -3.70 5.58 -13.13
N SER A 84 -2.73 6.40 -13.54
CA SER A 84 -1.74 6.11 -14.57
C SER A 84 -0.36 6.02 -13.93
N VAL A 85 0.48 5.10 -14.38
CA VAL A 85 1.84 4.92 -13.85
C VAL A 85 2.83 5.68 -14.72
N SER A 86 3.67 6.49 -14.09
CA SER A 86 4.81 7.16 -14.71
C SER A 86 6.11 6.63 -14.14
N VAL A 87 7.07 6.35 -15.01
CA VAL A 87 8.42 5.91 -14.62
C VAL A 87 9.38 6.98 -15.09
N THR A 88 10.10 7.59 -14.15
CA THR A 88 11.14 8.58 -14.43
C THR A 88 12.46 8.07 -13.88
N VAL A 89 13.55 8.33 -14.60
CA VAL A 89 14.90 7.98 -14.15
C VAL A 89 15.66 9.28 -13.97
N GLN A 90 16.25 9.47 -12.79
CA GLN A 90 17.05 10.64 -12.47
C GLN A 90 18.46 10.20 -12.10
N PHE A 91 19.46 10.93 -12.61
CA PHE A 91 20.84 10.74 -12.22
C PHE A 91 21.20 11.80 -11.19
N GLN A 92 21.46 11.38 -9.95
CA GLN A 92 21.84 12.28 -8.87
C GLN A 92 22.68 11.56 -7.82
N LYS A 93 23.28 12.33 -6.91
CA LYS A 93 23.94 11.76 -5.73
C LYS A 93 22.91 11.01 -4.88
N LEU A 94 23.15 9.72 -4.65
CA LEU A 94 22.22 8.87 -3.91
C LEU A 94 22.64 8.72 -2.44
N PRO A 95 21.68 8.75 -1.49
CA PRO A 95 21.96 8.32 -0.13
C PRO A 95 22.36 6.83 -0.15
N PHE A 96 23.42 6.49 0.58
CA PHE A 96 23.79 5.11 0.77
C PHE A 96 22.77 4.48 1.74
N PRO A 97 22.25 3.28 1.48
CA PRO A 97 21.26 2.67 2.37
C PRO A 97 21.89 2.26 3.70
N ALA A 98 21.03 1.93 4.66
CA ALA A 98 21.48 1.23 5.86
C ALA A 98 21.80 -0.22 5.51
N VAL A 99 22.99 -0.68 5.91
CA VAL A 99 23.44 -2.05 5.66
C VAL A 99 23.59 -2.76 6.99
N THR A 100 22.66 -3.66 7.29
CA THR A 100 22.68 -4.45 8.53
C THR A 100 23.34 -5.79 8.28
N ILE A 101 24.40 -6.07 9.04
CA ILE A 101 25.19 -7.30 8.98
C ILE A 101 24.97 -8.06 10.28
N CYS A 102 24.59 -9.33 10.17
CA CYS A 102 24.39 -10.23 11.31
C CYS A 102 25.18 -11.51 11.11
N ASN A 103 25.71 -12.05 12.19
CA ASN A 103 26.18 -13.43 12.15
C ASN A 103 24.97 -14.39 12.11
N ILE A 104 25.04 -15.46 11.33
CA ILE A 104 24.05 -16.53 11.36
C ILE A 104 24.03 -17.20 12.74
N ASN A 105 25.20 -17.37 13.37
CA ASN A 105 25.30 -17.85 14.75
C ASN A 105 25.05 -16.69 15.74
N PRO A 106 24.03 -16.78 16.62
CA PRO A 106 23.66 -15.65 17.46
C PRO A 106 24.59 -15.41 18.65
N TYR A 107 25.17 -16.45 19.23
CA TYR A 107 25.99 -16.35 20.43
C TYR A 107 27.19 -17.29 20.34
N LYS A 108 28.29 -16.89 20.98
CA LYS A 108 29.48 -17.73 21.17
C LYS A 108 29.10 -19.00 21.93
N TYR A 109 29.22 -20.17 21.31
CA TYR A 109 28.75 -21.43 21.91
C TYR A 109 29.48 -21.74 23.22
N SER A 110 30.77 -21.45 23.29
CA SER A 110 31.62 -21.50 24.49
C SER A 110 31.04 -20.73 25.69
N SER A 111 30.42 -19.58 25.44
CA SER A 111 29.84 -18.72 26.48
C SER A 111 28.41 -19.12 26.85
N MET A 112 27.69 -19.77 25.93
CA MET A 112 26.32 -20.26 26.13
C MET A 112 26.26 -21.69 26.69
N LYS A 113 27.39 -22.39 26.77
CA LYS A 113 27.48 -23.80 27.12
C LYS A 113 26.80 -24.11 28.46
N ASP A 114 26.94 -23.25 29.46
CA ASP A 114 26.34 -23.49 30.78
C ASP A 114 24.81 -23.48 30.72
N TYR A 115 24.22 -22.53 29.97
CA TYR A 115 22.77 -22.41 29.79
C TYR A 115 22.16 -23.52 28.92
N LEU A 116 22.91 -24.03 27.94
CA LEU A 116 22.43 -25.03 26.97
C LEU A 116 22.87 -26.46 27.29
N SER A 117 23.71 -26.65 28.31
CA SER A 117 24.31 -27.95 28.67
C SER A 117 23.29 -29.09 28.84
N GLU A 118 22.14 -28.79 29.45
CA GLU A 118 21.07 -29.77 29.67
C GLU A 118 20.35 -30.14 28.37
N LEU A 119 20.08 -29.13 27.53
CA LEU A 119 19.47 -29.33 26.21
C LEU A 119 20.40 -30.16 25.31
N ASP A 120 21.68 -29.82 25.27
CA ASP A 120 22.68 -30.52 24.46
C ASP A 120 22.83 -31.99 24.88
N LYS A 121 22.74 -32.28 26.18
CA LYS A 121 22.78 -33.64 26.71
C LYS A 121 21.57 -34.46 26.27
N GLU A 122 20.37 -33.88 26.30
CA GLU A 122 19.16 -34.55 25.83
C GLU A 122 19.16 -34.73 24.30
N THR A 123 19.66 -33.75 23.53
CA THR A 123 19.83 -33.87 22.08
C THR A 123 20.78 -35.02 21.71
N LYS A 124 21.93 -35.11 22.37
CA LYS A 124 22.90 -36.20 22.15
C LYS A 124 22.28 -37.57 22.47
N LYS A 125 21.51 -37.66 23.56
CA LYS A 125 20.80 -38.88 23.94
C LYS A 125 19.72 -39.28 22.91
N ALA A 126 19.01 -38.30 22.35
CA ALA A 126 18.06 -38.54 21.28
C ALA A 126 18.74 -39.07 20.01
N LEU A 127 19.91 -38.50 19.65
CA LEU A 127 20.73 -38.97 18.52
C LEU A 127 21.24 -40.40 18.72
N GLU A 128 21.73 -40.72 19.92
CA GLU A 128 22.14 -42.08 20.29
C GLU A 128 20.99 -43.08 20.15
N THR A 129 19.78 -42.70 20.56
CA THR A 129 18.63 -43.61 20.62
C THR A 129 17.98 -43.84 19.25
N PHE A 130 17.77 -42.78 18.47
CA PHE A 130 17.08 -42.90 17.17
C PHE A 130 18.01 -43.35 16.04
N TYR A 131 19.29 -42.95 16.08
CA TYR A 131 20.23 -43.18 14.99
C TYR A 131 21.44 -44.05 15.36
N GLY A 132 21.58 -44.44 16.63
CA GLY A 132 22.70 -45.28 17.06
C GLY A 132 24.06 -44.57 17.03
N PHE A 133 24.10 -43.23 17.02
CA PHE A 133 25.34 -42.46 17.06
C PHE A 133 26.01 -42.58 18.43
N SER A 134 26.81 -43.63 18.64
CA SER A 134 27.66 -43.71 19.82
C SER A 134 28.89 -42.84 19.61
N GLU A 135 28.99 -41.70 20.30
CA GLU A 135 30.26 -40.97 20.39
C GLU A 135 31.30 -41.93 20.99
N GLY A 136 32.39 -42.16 20.25
CA GLY A 136 33.49 -43.00 20.71
C GLY A 136 33.90 -42.58 22.12
N LYS A 137 33.78 -43.52 23.08
CA LYS A 137 33.93 -43.29 24.52
C LYS A 137 35.16 -42.43 24.85
N SER A 138 34.98 -41.13 25.00
CA SER A 138 35.93 -40.32 25.74
C SER A 138 35.72 -40.69 27.20
N LYS A 139 36.74 -41.30 27.82
CA LYS A 139 36.73 -41.71 29.24
C LYS A 139 36.68 -40.48 30.14
N VAL A 140 35.53 -39.81 30.22
CA VAL A 140 35.24 -38.90 31.30
C VAL A 140 34.79 -39.77 32.47
N ARG A 141 35.62 -39.77 33.52
CA ARG A 141 35.35 -40.38 34.82
C ARG A 141 33.93 -39.97 35.24
N ARG A 142 33.03 -40.94 35.43
CA ARG A 142 31.74 -40.72 36.09
C ARG A 142 32.03 -40.16 37.48
N SER A 143 31.94 -38.85 37.67
CA SER A 143 31.55 -38.32 38.97
C SER A 143 30.08 -38.66 39.14
N VAL A 144 29.80 -39.46 40.16
CA VAL A 144 28.46 -39.62 40.71
C VAL A 144 28.14 -38.29 41.38
N ASP A 145 27.55 -37.36 40.63
CA ASP A 145 26.77 -36.29 41.23
C ASP A 145 25.33 -36.77 41.31
N GLU A 146 24.97 -37.30 42.48
CA GLU A 146 23.61 -37.27 43.00
C GLU A 146 23.22 -35.81 43.26
N GLY A 147 22.90 -35.09 42.19
CA GLY A 147 22.23 -33.80 42.24
C GLY A 147 20.77 -33.97 41.87
N ASN A 148 19.86 -33.70 42.81
CA ASN A 148 18.42 -33.54 42.58
C ASN A 148 18.18 -32.53 41.43
N SER A 149 18.08 -33.01 40.19
CA SER A 149 17.88 -32.17 39.01
C SER A 149 16.39 -31.97 38.76
N THR A 150 15.86 -30.90 39.34
CA THR A 150 14.58 -30.28 38.95
C THR A 150 14.55 -29.80 37.48
N GLY A 151 15.70 -29.81 36.78
CA GLY A 151 15.81 -29.49 35.34
C GLY A 151 15.18 -30.55 34.41
N SER A 152 15.10 -31.81 34.85
CA SER A 152 14.65 -32.93 34.01
C SER A 152 13.14 -32.94 33.71
N ASP A 153 12.36 -32.00 34.25
CA ASP A 153 10.92 -31.91 34.06
C ASP A 153 10.51 -31.18 32.77
N PHE A 154 11.35 -30.30 32.23
CA PHE A 154 11.00 -29.50 31.04
C PHE A 154 11.03 -30.33 29.75
N PHE A 155 12.05 -31.17 29.58
CA PHE A 155 12.15 -32.09 28.43
C PHE A 155 11.08 -33.20 28.45
N LYS A 156 10.47 -33.46 29.62
CA LYS A 156 9.31 -34.38 29.73
C LYS A 156 8.06 -33.80 29.09
N GLN A 157 7.93 -32.47 29.02
CA GLN A 157 6.73 -31.84 28.45
C GLN A 157 6.65 -32.08 26.94
N ILE A 158 7.79 -32.08 26.24
CA ILE A 158 7.84 -32.19 24.77
C ILE A 158 8.99 -33.12 24.34
N PRO A 159 8.81 -34.44 24.53
CA PRO A 159 9.78 -35.42 24.07
C PRO A 159 9.72 -35.56 22.55
N LEU A 160 10.87 -35.88 21.95
CA LEU A 160 10.90 -36.42 20.58
C LEU A 160 10.35 -37.84 20.59
N LEU A 161 9.51 -38.13 19.60
CA LEU A 161 8.80 -39.38 19.42
C LEU A 161 9.11 -39.97 18.05
N LYS A 162 9.22 -41.29 17.98
CA LYS A 162 9.27 -42.04 16.72
C LYS A 162 7.88 -42.59 16.42
N PHE A 163 7.35 -42.28 15.26
CA PHE A 163 6.03 -42.71 14.78
C PHE A 163 6.18 -43.93 13.86
N GLU A 164 5.42 -44.99 14.13
CA GLU A 164 5.33 -46.19 13.29
C GLU A 164 4.08 -46.05 12.39
N ASP A 165 4.30 -45.73 11.11
CA ASP A 165 3.28 -45.37 10.10
C ASP A 165 2.40 -44.16 10.47
N PHE A 166 1.58 -43.67 9.54
CA PHE A 166 0.48 -42.70 9.81
C PHE A 166 -0.56 -43.24 10.82
N SER A 167 -0.31 -44.42 11.39
CA SER A 167 -1.08 -45.00 12.47
C SER A 167 -0.78 -44.26 13.78
N LYS A 168 -1.83 -44.12 14.58
CA LYS A 168 -1.89 -43.39 15.85
C LYS A 168 -1.02 -44.00 16.96
N THR A 169 0.19 -44.47 16.70
CA THR A 169 1.08 -45.12 17.68
C THR A 169 2.49 -44.56 17.59
N ALA A 170 2.99 -43.97 18.68
CA ALA A 170 4.36 -43.47 18.76
C ALA A 170 5.11 -44.06 19.96
N THR A 171 6.41 -44.25 19.80
CA THR A 171 7.29 -44.76 20.84
C THR A 171 8.05 -43.60 21.51
N ASP A 172 7.94 -43.51 22.84
CA ASP A 172 8.56 -42.46 23.64
C ASP A 172 10.04 -42.78 23.97
N LEU A 173 10.92 -41.79 23.77
CA LEU A 173 12.37 -41.78 24.00
C LEU A 173 12.79 -42.27 25.39
N ARG A 174 12.01 -41.95 26.43
CA ARG A 174 12.43 -42.20 27.83
C ARG A 174 11.80 -43.45 28.43
N SER A 175 10.58 -43.80 28.02
CA SER A 175 9.83 -44.92 28.59
C SER A 175 9.89 -46.19 27.74
N GLY A 176 10.25 -46.09 26.45
CA GLY A 176 10.13 -47.20 25.50
C GLY A 176 8.69 -47.70 25.31
N GLN A 177 7.70 -47.00 25.87
CA GLN A 177 6.29 -47.37 25.78
C GLN A 177 5.69 -46.84 24.48
N LYS A 178 4.93 -47.71 23.79
CA LYS A 178 4.08 -47.34 22.67
C LYS A 178 2.85 -46.59 23.22
N ARG A 179 2.64 -45.34 22.78
CA ARG A 179 1.47 -44.52 23.12
C ARG A 179 0.54 -44.44 21.92
N LYS A 180 -0.77 -44.64 22.15
CA LYS A 180 -1.79 -44.38 21.15
C LYS A 180 -2.12 -42.88 21.17
N ILE A 181 -2.02 -42.19 20.03
CA ILE A 181 -2.11 -40.73 19.93
C ILE A 181 -3.31 -40.33 19.06
N GLU A 182 -4.21 -39.53 19.62
CA GLU A 182 -5.30 -38.88 18.88
C GLU A 182 -5.00 -37.38 18.76
N GLY A 183 -4.97 -36.85 17.53
CA GLY A 183 -4.59 -35.47 17.26
C GLY A 183 -4.61 -35.13 15.77
N SER A 184 -4.60 -33.83 15.46
CA SER A 184 -4.45 -33.36 14.08
C SER A 184 -2.97 -33.44 13.67
N VAL A 185 -2.69 -34.14 12.57
CA VAL A 185 -1.33 -34.34 12.07
C VAL A 185 -0.93 -33.20 11.15
N PHE A 186 0.18 -32.54 11.45
CA PHE A 186 0.77 -31.50 10.62
C PHE A 186 2.12 -31.98 10.07
N HIS A 187 2.15 -32.20 8.77
CA HIS A 187 3.37 -32.58 8.05
C HIS A 187 4.13 -31.32 7.66
N LYS A 188 5.34 -31.16 8.18
CA LYS A 188 6.29 -30.16 7.66
C LYS A 188 7.17 -30.88 6.63
N ASP A 189 6.68 -30.97 5.40
CA ASP A 189 7.35 -31.70 4.33
C ASP A 189 8.59 -30.94 3.84
N SER A 190 9.76 -31.56 3.95
CA SER A 190 10.81 -31.44 2.94
C SER A 190 10.80 -32.74 2.15
N SER A 191 10.39 -32.68 0.88
CA SER A 191 10.36 -33.86 0.01
C SER A 191 11.79 -34.38 -0.21
N ILE A 192 12.19 -35.39 0.56
CA ILE A 192 13.31 -36.24 0.17
C ILE A 192 12.82 -37.06 -1.01
N VAL A 193 13.36 -36.75 -2.19
CA VAL A 193 13.22 -37.58 -3.40
C VAL A 193 13.86 -38.93 -3.11
N ASN A 194 13.03 -39.97 -3.01
CA ASN A 194 13.35 -41.40 -2.99
C ASN A 194 14.57 -41.82 -2.15
N SER A 195 14.32 -42.41 -0.98
CA SER A 195 15.04 -43.62 -0.60
C SER A 195 14.15 -44.50 0.28
N GLY A 196 14.08 -45.78 -0.04
CA GLY A 196 13.18 -46.75 0.57
C GLY A 196 13.47 -46.96 2.06
N ASP A 197 12.54 -46.48 2.88
CA ASP A 197 11.90 -47.16 4.00
C ASP A 197 10.96 -46.13 4.64
N SER A 198 9.68 -46.19 4.28
CA SER A 198 8.63 -45.24 4.67
C SER A 198 8.20 -45.36 6.14
N ASN A 199 9.08 -45.79 7.05
CA ASN A 199 8.69 -46.28 8.37
C ASN A 199 9.28 -45.47 9.56
N ASP A 200 10.16 -44.50 9.31
CA ASP A 200 10.88 -43.80 10.37
C ASP A 200 10.56 -42.29 10.39
N ILE A 201 9.31 -41.95 10.74
CA ILE A 201 8.90 -40.56 10.94
C ILE A 201 9.25 -40.14 12.37
N ILE A 202 10.00 -39.04 12.51
CA ILE A 202 10.30 -38.45 13.81
C ILE A 202 9.47 -37.19 13.98
N GLY A 203 9.05 -36.93 15.22
CA GLY A 203 8.24 -35.77 15.52
C GLY A 203 8.10 -35.49 16.99
N PHE A 204 7.27 -34.50 17.30
CA PHE A 204 6.86 -34.21 18.66
C PHE A 204 5.39 -33.80 18.68
N GLN A 205 4.76 -33.92 19.84
CA GLN A 205 3.35 -33.57 20.03
C GLN A 205 3.23 -32.36 20.94
N LEU A 206 2.33 -31.45 20.59
CA LEU A 206 1.93 -30.30 21.40
C LEU A 206 0.48 -30.50 21.82
N CYS A 207 0.23 -30.69 23.10
CA CYS A 207 -1.11 -30.93 23.63
C CYS A 207 -1.59 -29.72 24.41
N ASP A 208 -2.90 -29.50 24.43
CA ASP A 208 -3.53 -28.60 25.39
C ASP A 208 -3.48 -29.22 26.80
N ALA A 209 -3.09 -28.46 27.83
CA ALA A 209 -3.14 -28.99 29.21
C ALA A 209 -4.57 -29.19 29.73
N ASN A 210 -5.57 -28.53 29.14
CA ASN A 210 -6.96 -28.67 29.58
C ASN A 210 -7.68 -29.86 28.91
N ASN A 211 -7.27 -30.23 27.69
CA ASN A 211 -7.89 -31.33 26.94
C ASN A 211 -6.81 -32.15 26.23
N SER A 212 -6.40 -33.26 26.85
CA SER A 212 -5.36 -34.16 26.32
C SER A 212 -5.75 -34.91 25.05
N SER A 213 -6.96 -34.71 24.52
CA SER A 213 -7.43 -35.31 23.27
C SER A 213 -7.19 -34.44 22.03
N GLU A 214 -6.94 -33.13 22.21
CA GLU A 214 -6.58 -32.23 21.11
C GLU A 214 -5.08 -31.92 21.15
N CYS A 215 -4.28 -32.79 20.51
CA CYS A 215 -2.85 -32.57 20.32
C CYS A 215 -2.55 -32.24 18.84
N ALA A 216 -1.67 -31.28 18.62
CA ALA A 216 -1.05 -31.01 17.33
C ALA A 216 0.22 -31.86 17.20
N LEU A 217 0.34 -32.62 16.12
CA LEU A 217 1.48 -33.49 15.87
C LEU A 217 2.37 -32.89 14.79
N TYR A 218 3.64 -32.64 15.11
CA TYR A 218 4.64 -32.21 14.15
C TYR A 218 5.43 -33.43 13.70
N THR A 219 5.27 -33.80 12.44
CA THR A 219 5.98 -34.93 11.83
C THR A 219 6.97 -34.43 10.78
N PHE A 220 8.16 -35.03 10.77
CA PHE A 220 9.25 -34.68 9.87
C PHE A 220 9.74 -35.92 9.12
N SER A 221 9.97 -35.75 7.82
CA SER A 221 10.61 -36.76 6.96
C SER A 221 12.13 -36.81 7.15
N SER A 222 12.75 -35.68 7.51
CA SER A 222 14.19 -35.56 7.73
C SER A 222 14.52 -35.47 9.21
N GLY A 223 15.41 -36.36 9.67
CA GLY A 223 15.94 -36.36 11.03
C GLY A 223 16.64 -35.08 11.44
N VAL A 224 17.45 -34.53 10.52
CA VAL A 224 18.20 -33.29 10.75
C VAL A 224 17.24 -32.13 11.01
N ASN A 225 16.19 -32.02 10.18
CA ASN A 225 15.18 -30.97 10.33
C ASN A 225 14.36 -31.15 11.62
N ALA A 226 14.00 -32.38 11.96
CA ALA A 226 13.27 -32.70 13.20
C ALA A 226 14.04 -32.24 14.45
N ILE A 227 15.34 -32.56 14.52
CA ILE A 227 16.20 -32.19 15.63
C ILE A 227 16.42 -30.69 15.67
N GLN A 228 16.66 -30.06 14.53
CA GLN A 228 16.91 -28.62 14.45
C GLN A 228 15.69 -27.81 14.90
N GLU A 229 14.49 -28.15 14.43
CA GLU A 229 13.25 -27.46 14.83
C GLU A 229 12.92 -27.69 16.31
N TRP A 230 13.11 -28.91 16.81
CA TRP A 230 12.95 -29.21 18.24
C TRP A 230 13.95 -28.44 19.11
N TYR A 231 15.23 -28.37 18.68
CA TYR A 231 16.26 -27.63 19.38
C TYR A 231 15.96 -26.12 19.36
N LYS A 232 15.59 -25.57 18.21
CA LYS A 232 15.21 -24.15 18.03
C LYS A 232 14.06 -23.78 18.96
N LEU A 233 13.05 -24.65 19.08
CA LEU A 233 11.89 -24.47 19.95
C LEU A 233 12.28 -24.37 21.43
N HIS A 234 13.15 -25.26 21.93
CA HIS A 234 13.62 -25.21 23.32
C HIS A 234 14.55 -24.02 23.55
N TYR A 235 15.41 -23.74 22.59
CA TYR A 235 16.31 -22.60 22.61
C TYR A 235 15.54 -21.27 22.77
N MET A 236 14.45 -21.04 22.03
CA MET A 236 13.65 -19.81 22.19
C MET A 236 13.10 -19.65 23.61
N ASN A 237 12.64 -20.73 24.22
CA ASN A 237 12.10 -20.70 25.58
C ASN A 237 13.16 -20.44 26.65
N ILE A 238 14.36 -20.99 26.47
CA ILE A 238 15.50 -20.77 27.38
C ILE A 238 15.95 -19.32 27.24
N MET A 239 16.12 -18.83 26.01
CA MET A 239 16.55 -17.47 25.75
C MET A 239 15.51 -16.44 26.20
N ALA A 240 14.20 -16.73 26.12
CA ALA A 240 13.15 -15.85 26.62
C ALA A 240 13.27 -15.50 28.12
N GLN A 241 13.95 -16.34 28.92
CA GLN A 241 14.15 -16.12 30.36
C GLN A 241 15.37 -15.25 30.69
N ILE A 242 16.29 -15.10 29.75
CA ILE A 242 17.54 -14.37 29.96
C ILE A 242 17.28 -12.88 29.70
N PRO A 243 17.72 -11.95 30.58
CA PRO A 243 17.56 -10.52 30.36
C PRO A 243 18.41 -10.03 29.17
N LEU A 244 17.93 -8.97 28.50
CA LEU A 244 18.53 -8.43 27.28
C LEU A 244 20.00 -8.02 27.46
N GLU A 245 20.34 -7.33 28.55
CA GLU A 245 21.71 -6.88 28.83
C GLU A 245 22.72 -8.03 28.90
N THR A 246 22.30 -9.19 29.43
CA THR A 246 23.14 -10.38 29.51
C THR A 246 23.31 -11.01 28.12
N LYS A 247 22.24 -11.07 27.32
CA LYS A 247 22.30 -11.57 25.94
C LYS A 247 23.28 -10.76 25.09
N GLU A 248 23.19 -9.44 25.20
CA GLU A 248 24.04 -8.54 24.44
C GLU A 248 25.53 -8.75 24.73
N LYS A 249 25.90 -9.10 25.98
CA LYS A 249 27.28 -9.40 26.38
C LYS A 249 27.77 -10.78 25.92
N LEU A 250 26.86 -11.75 25.80
CA LEU A 250 27.17 -13.12 25.38
C LEU A 250 27.31 -13.25 23.85
N SER A 251 26.72 -12.32 23.10
CA SER A 251 26.79 -12.28 21.65
C SER A 251 28.10 -11.66 21.15
N TYR A 252 28.29 -11.62 19.83
CA TYR A 252 29.48 -11.07 19.19
C TYR A 252 29.56 -9.56 19.37
N SER A 253 30.76 -9.05 19.63
CA SER A 253 31.04 -7.62 19.63
C SER A 253 31.37 -7.11 18.23
N ALA A 254 31.38 -5.77 18.04
CA ALA A 254 31.77 -5.16 16.77
C ALA A 254 33.23 -5.51 16.42
N ASP A 255 34.07 -5.63 17.45
CA ASP A 255 35.48 -6.00 17.32
C ASP A 255 35.67 -7.47 16.94
N ASP A 256 34.74 -8.34 17.33
CA ASP A 256 34.79 -9.76 16.98
C ASP A 256 34.37 -9.99 15.53
N LEU A 257 33.31 -9.32 15.06
CA LEU A 257 32.71 -9.55 13.76
C LEU A 257 33.39 -8.76 12.62
N LEU A 258 33.75 -7.50 12.87
CA LEU A 258 34.29 -6.59 11.85
C LEU A 258 35.83 -6.54 11.97
N LEU A 259 36.53 -6.97 10.93
CA LEU A 259 37.99 -6.80 10.84
C LEU A 259 38.33 -5.46 10.20
N THR A 260 38.05 -5.32 8.90
CA THR A 260 38.37 -4.12 8.12
C THR A 260 37.11 -3.52 7.52
N CYS A 261 37.06 -2.19 7.44
CA CYS A 261 35.96 -1.44 6.84
C CYS A 261 36.51 -0.31 5.95
N PHE A 262 36.00 -0.24 4.73
CA PHE A 262 36.24 0.85 3.79
C PHE A 262 34.92 1.34 3.20
N PHE A 263 34.79 2.65 3.04
CA PHE A 263 33.66 3.29 2.37
C PHE A 263 34.15 4.51 1.60
N ASP A 264 33.84 4.58 0.31
CA ASP A 264 34.22 5.71 -0.56
C ASP A 264 35.75 5.99 -0.54
N GLY A 265 36.57 4.93 -0.48
CA GLY A 265 38.03 5.00 -0.38
C GLY A 265 38.58 5.40 1.00
N LEU A 266 37.72 5.75 1.97
CA LEU A 266 38.11 6.09 3.34
C LEU A 266 37.95 4.86 4.25
N SER A 267 38.90 4.67 5.16
CA SER A 267 38.76 3.63 6.20
C SER A 267 37.70 4.05 7.21
N CYS A 268 36.69 3.20 7.41
CA CYS A 268 35.64 3.41 8.40
C CYS A 268 36.00 2.73 9.73
N ASP A 269 35.74 3.43 10.83
CA ASP A 269 35.86 2.85 12.16
C ASP A 269 34.57 2.13 12.57
N LYS A 270 34.68 1.18 13.49
CA LYS A 270 33.59 0.36 14.04
C LYS A 270 32.50 1.19 14.71
N ARG A 271 32.84 2.41 15.16
CA ARG A 271 31.91 3.38 15.76
C ARG A 271 30.84 3.89 14.79
N HIS A 272 31.05 3.75 13.49
CA HIS A 272 30.05 4.08 12.47
C HIS A 272 28.94 3.02 12.35
N PHE A 273 29.07 1.90 13.05
CA PHE A 273 28.06 0.87 13.11
C PHE A 273 27.23 1.00 14.37
N THR A 274 25.91 1.08 14.21
CA THR A 274 24.97 1.02 15.33
C THR A 274 24.63 -0.44 15.63
N ARG A 275 24.57 -0.79 16.91
CA ARG A 275 24.25 -2.14 17.36
C ARG A 275 22.74 -2.34 17.38
N PHE A 276 22.29 -3.44 16.79
CA PHE A 276 20.91 -3.90 16.80
C PHE A 276 20.86 -5.35 17.29
N HIS A 277 20.15 -5.65 18.38
CA HIS A 277 20.07 -7.01 18.91
C HIS A 277 18.85 -7.75 18.35
N HIS A 278 19.09 -8.86 17.67
CA HIS A 278 18.09 -9.74 17.09
C HIS A 278 17.94 -11.05 17.89
N PRO A 279 16.72 -11.49 18.25
CA PRO A 279 16.51 -12.69 19.07
C PRO A 279 17.13 -13.98 18.51
N LEU A 280 17.14 -14.14 17.18
CA LEU A 280 17.65 -15.35 16.49
C LEU A 280 19.08 -15.23 15.96
N HIS A 281 19.59 -14.00 15.80
CA HIS A 281 20.89 -13.74 15.16
C HIS A 281 21.86 -12.97 16.07
N GLY A 282 21.46 -12.71 17.32
CA GLY A 282 22.31 -12.03 18.29
C GLY A 282 22.54 -10.56 17.93
N ASN A 283 23.73 -10.05 18.22
CA ASN A 283 24.10 -8.69 17.88
C ASN A 283 24.39 -8.56 16.39
N CYS A 284 23.61 -7.71 15.74
CA CYS A 284 23.83 -7.22 14.39
C CYS A 284 24.39 -5.80 14.42
N TYR A 285 25.05 -5.42 13.34
CA TYR A 285 25.69 -4.13 13.18
C TYR A 285 25.21 -3.46 11.90
N THR A 286 24.60 -2.29 12.03
CA THR A 286 24.04 -1.51 10.93
C THR A 286 24.96 -0.35 10.58
N PHE A 287 25.49 -0.36 9.36
CA PHE A 287 26.20 0.77 8.79
C PHE A 287 25.20 1.83 8.30
N ASN A 288 25.50 3.11 8.53
CA ASN A 288 24.72 4.25 8.04
C ASN A 288 23.23 4.23 8.44
N SER A 289 22.93 3.93 9.70
CA SER A 289 21.56 3.84 10.25
C SER A 289 20.82 5.18 10.35
N GLY A 290 21.53 6.31 10.27
CA GLY A 290 20.94 7.65 10.38
C GLY A 290 20.68 8.15 11.81
N GLU A 291 20.89 7.31 12.83
CA GLU A 291 20.65 7.68 14.25
C GLU A 291 21.57 8.80 14.75
N ASN A 292 22.78 8.90 14.18
CA ASN A 292 23.75 9.97 14.46
C ASN A 292 23.46 11.27 13.68
N GLY A 293 22.36 11.35 12.93
CA GLY A 293 21.89 12.54 12.20
C GLY A 293 22.52 12.79 10.83
N THR A 294 23.70 12.24 10.54
CA THR A 294 24.35 12.35 9.22
C THR A 294 24.19 11.08 8.40
N ILE A 295 23.54 11.17 7.24
CA ILE A 295 23.38 10.07 6.29
C ILE A 295 24.49 10.17 5.23
N LEU A 296 25.30 9.11 5.12
CA LEU A 296 26.32 8.99 4.10
C LEU A 296 25.69 8.79 2.72
N SER A 297 26.32 9.35 1.69
CA SER A 297 25.83 9.31 0.31
C SER A 297 26.99 9.05 -0.64
N THR A 298 26.72 8.32 -1.73
CA THR A 298 27.74 8.02 -2.75
C THR A 298 27.55 8.91 -3.97
N SER A 299 28.67 9.40 -4.51
CA SER A 299 28.71 10.22 -5.73
C SER A 299 29.22 9.46 -6.96
N THR A 300 29.73 8.25 -6.78
CA THR A 300 30.34 7.46 -7.86
C THR A 300 29.93 6.01 -7.72
N GLY A 301 29.38 5.44 -8.80
CA GLY A 301 29.06 4.02 -8.85
C GLY A 301 30.32 3.15 -8.94
N GLY A 302 30.16 1.86 -8.66
CA GLY A 302 31.25 0.88 -8.75
C GLY A 302 31.71 0.32 -7.40
N SER A 303 32.39 -0.82 -7.44
CA SER A 303 32.75 -1.59 -6.24
C SER A 303 33.80 -0.94 -5.35
N GLU A 304 34.67 -0.09 -5.90
CA GLU A 304 35.74 0.58 -5.14
C GLU A 304 35.24 1.70 -4.23
N TYR A 305 34.16 2.38 -4.64
CA TYR A 305 33.56 3.50 -3.89
C TYR A 305 32.37 3.06 -3.02
N GLY A 306 32.09 1.75 -2.98
CA GLY A 306 31.06 1.16 -2.13
C GLY A 306 31.52 0.93 -0.70
N LEU A 307 30.69 0.20 0.05
CA LEU A 307 31.04 -0.35 1.35
C LEU A 307 31.79 -1.68 1.14
N GLN A 308 33.03 -1.76 1.60
CA GLN A 308 33.83 -2.97 1.63
C GLN A 308 34.14 -3.35 3.07
N VAL A 309 33.73 -4.55 3.48
CA VAL A 309 33.89 -5.06 4.84
C VAL A 309 34.46 -6.46 4.80
N VAL A 310 35.48 -6.73 5.63
CA VAL A 310 35.94 -8.09 5.89
C VAL A 310 35.37 -8.54 7.23
N LEU A 311 34.59 -9.61 7.19
CA LEU A 311 33.95 -10.23 8.33
C LEU A 311 34.80 -11.38 8.85
N TYR A 312 34.84 -11.51 10.17
CA TYR A 312 35.38 -12.67 10.86
C TYR A 312 34.27 -13.48 11.52
N ILE A 313 34.22 -14.76 11.18
CA ILE A 313 33.22 -15.71 11.61
C ILE A 313 33.97 -16.89 12.25
N ASP A 314 33.86 -17.05 13.58
CA ASP A 314 34.50 -18.15 14.30
C ASP A 314 33.68 -19.44 14.15
N GLU A 315 33.89 -20.18 13.05
CA GLU A 315 33.18 -21.44 12.76
C GLU A 315 33.31 -22.47 13.90
N ALA A 316 34.46 -22.49 14.59
CA ALA A 316 34.72 -23.44 15.67
C ALA A 316 33.86 -23.19 16.93
N ASP A 317 33.28 -21.99 17.07
CA ASP A 317 32.43 -21.60 18.22
C ASP A 317 30.94 -21.51 17.86
N TYR A 318 30.54 -22.16 16.76
CA TYR A 318 29.14 -22.28 16.34
C TYR A 318 28.36 -23.28 17.19
N ASN A 319 27.06 -23.03 17.36
CA ASN A 319 26.16 -24.01 17.94
C ASN A 319 25.81 -25.09 16.90
N PRO A 320 26.19 -26.36 17.13
CA PRO A 320 26.05 -27.44 16.14
C PRO A 320 24.59 -27.90 15.91
N PHE A 321 23.66 -27.57 16.81
CA PHE A 321 22.28 -28.05 16.74
C PHE A 321 21.27 -26.94 16.34
N LEU A 322 21.62 -25.67 16.54
CA LEU A 322 20.74 -24.55 16.21
C LEU A 322 20.78 -24.19 14.73
N VAL A 323 21.99 -24.08 14.17
CA VAL A 323 22.21 -23.66 12.79
C VAL A 323 23.25 -24.52 12.11
N THR A 324 22.92 -24.99 10.91
CA THR A 324 23.73 -25.90 10.12
C THR A 324 24.56 -25.19 9.06
N SER A 325 24.16 -23.98 8.66
CA SER A 325 24.92 -23.14 7.74
C SER A 325 25.92 -22.25 8.48
N THR A 326 27.06 -21.99 7.82
CA THR A 326 28.10 -21.07 8.28
C THR A 326 28.11 -19.85 7.37
N GLY A 327 28.34 -18.67 7.95
CA GLY A 327 28.22 -17.41 7.20
C GLY A 327 27.60 -16.28 8.01
N ALA A 328 27.41 -15.16 7.31
CA ALA A 328 26.69 -13.99 7.81
C ALA A 328 25.44 -13.74 6.96
N LYS A 329 24.48 -12.99 7.49
CA LYS A 329 23.33 -12.47 6.75
C LYS A 329 23.45 -10.95 6.62
N ILE A 330 23.10 -10.43 5.46
CA ILE A 330 23.04 -9.01 5.15
C ILE A 330 21.63 -8.63 4.71
N ILE A 331 21.19 -7.46 5.14
CA ILE A 331 20.00 -6.78 4.62
C ILE A 331 20.32 -5.32 4.31
N VAL A 332 19.84 -4.87 3.15
CA VAL A 332 19.92 -3.49 2.69
C VAL A 332 18.53 -2.88 2.85
N HIS A 333 18.43 -1.80 3.62
CA HIS A 333 17.15 -1.17 3.96
C HIS A 333 17.28 0.35 4.12
N ASP A 334 16.13 1.04 4.25
CA ASP A 334 16.11 2.47 4.53
C ASP A 334 16.51 2.75 5.99
N GLN A 335 17.00 3.96 6.30
CA GLN A 335 17.39 4.33 7.67
C GLN A 335 16.25 4.20 8.69
N ASP A 336 15.03 4.57 8.27
CA ASP A 336 13.84 4.56 9.12
C ASP A 336 13.06 3.23 9.07
N GLU A 337 13.54 2.25 8.32
CA GLU A 337 12.93 0.92 8.17
C GLU A 337 13.50 -0.07 9.21
N TYR A 338 12.68 -1.03 9.64
CA TYR A 338 13.13 -2.11 10.51
C TYR A 338 13.75 -3.27 9.68
N PRO A 339 14.96 -3.74 10.00
CA PRO A 339 15.62 -4.82 9.25
C PRO A 339 15.04 -6.21 9.59
N PHE A 340 14.13 -6.71 8.75
CA PHE A 340 13.61 -8.09 8.83
C PHE A 340 14.62 -9.12 8.29
N ILE A 341 15.60 -9.47 9.12
CA ILE A 341 16.71 -10.37 8.74
C ILE A 341 16.24 -11.81 8.49
N GLU A 342 15.21 -12.28 9.19
CA GLU A 342 14.69 -13.65 9.03
C GLU A 342 14.07 -13.87 7.65
N ASP A 343 13.32 -12.90 7.14
CA ASP A 343 12.51 -13.04 5.93
C ASP A 343 13.26 -12.63 4.66
N ILE A 344 14.07 -11.56 4.73
CA ILE A 344 14.66 -10.90 3.54
C ILE A 344 16.20 -11.01 3.52
N GLY A 345 16.82 -11.49 4.60
CA GLY A 345 18.28 -11.53 4.74
C GLY A 345 18.97 -12.42 3.70
N THR A 346 19.91 -11.84 2.95
CA THR A 346 20.78 -12.55 2.00
C THR A 346 21.97 -13.16 2.73
N GLU A 347 22.25 -14.43 2.50
CA GLU A 347 23.38 -15.13 3.13
C GLU A 347 24.71 -14.86 2.41
N ILE A 348 25.79 -14.75 3.18
CA ILE A 348 27.15 -14.50 2.71
C ILE A 348 28.00 -15.73 3.07
N GLU A 349 28.63 -16.29 2.05
CA GLU A 349 29.51 -17.44 2.16
C GLU A 349 30.87 -17.04 2.75
N THR A 350 31.42 -17.89 3.62
CA THR A 350 32.79 -17.80 4.10
C THR A 350 33.80 -18.35 3.08
N ALA A 351 35.08 -17.97 3.18
CA ALA A 351 36.14 -18.29 2.19
C ALA A 351 35.88 -17.76 0.77
N ALA A 352 35.01 -16.76 0.64
CA ALA A 352 34.67 -16.11 -0.60
C ALA A 352 34.56 -14.59 -0.45
N ALA A 353 34.66 -13.91 -1.59
CA ALA A 353 34.33 -12.50 -1.75
C ALA A 353 32.97 -12.40 -2.44
N THR A 354 32.00 -11.83 -1.73
CA THR A 354 30.65 -11.59 -2.20
C THR A 354 30.51 -10.12 -2.57
N SER A 355 30.27 -9.84 -3.85
CA SER A 355 29.98 -8.52 -4.38
C SER A 355 28.49 -8.37 -4.67
N ILE A 356 27.87 -7.37 -4.05
CA ILE A 356 26.45 -7.06 -4.13
C ILE A 356 26.31 -5.70 -4.81
N GLY A 357 25.96 -5.74 -6.10
CA GLY A 357 25.57 -4.57 -6.85
C GLY A 357 24.08 -4.28 -6.64
N MET A 358 23.72 -3.04 -6.35
CA MET A 358 22.32 -2.64 -6.12
C MET A 358 21.84 -1.54 -7.07
N HIS A 359 20.55 -1.56 -7.37
CA HIS A 359 19.83 -0.49 -8.05
C HIS A 359 18.72 0.07 -7.15
N PHE A 360 18.66 1.40 -7.04
CA PHE A 360 17.66 2.07 -6.22
C PHE A 360 16.37 2.32 -7.00
N THR A 361 15.25 1.82 -6.47
CA THR A 361 13.91 2.12 -6.97
C THR A 361 13.07 2.72 -5.85
N ARG A 362 12.42 3.84 -6.14
CA ARG A 362 11.46 4.48 -5.24
C ARG A 362 10.10 4.46 -5.90
N SER A 363 9.09 4.00 -5.17
CA SER A 363 7.71 3.96 -5.65
C SER A 363 6.80 4.83 -4.80
N ARG A 364 5.82 5.45 -5.45
CA ARG A 364 4.75 6.20 -4.79
C ARG A 364 3.42 5.88 -5.45
N LYS A 365 2.51 5.32 -4.66
CA LYS A 365 1.11 5.07 -5.00
C LYS A 365 0.24 6.24 -4.52
N LEU A 366 -0.89 6.44 -5.18
CA LEU A 366 -1.89 7.39 -4.72
C LEU A 366 -2.77 6.75 -3.65
N SER A 367 -2.99 7.45 -2.54
CA SER A 367 -3.93 7.03 -1.51
C SER A 367 -5.39 7.07 -2.01
N LYS A 368 -6.34 6.82 -1.10
CA LYS A 368 -7.78 6.90 -1.41
C LYS A 368 -8.13 8.23 -2.10
N PRO A 369 -8.93 8.22 -3.17
CA PRO A 369 -9.80 7.12 -3.65
C PRO A 369 -9.17 6.14 -4.67
N TYR A 370 -7.89 6.28 -5.04
CA TYR A 370 -7.28 5.49 -6.12
C TYR A 370 -6.83 4.10 -5.65
N SER A 371 -6.02 4.05 -4.58
CA SER A 371 -5.56 2.80 -3.97
C SER A 371 -5.86 2.79 -2.47
N ASP A 372 -6.10 1.61 -1.90
CA ASP A 372 -6.33 1.43 -0.47
C ASP A 372 -5.00 1.28 0.30
N CYS A 373 -4.16 2.31 0.25
CA CYS A 373 -2.89 2.38 0.97
C CYS A 373 -2.90 3.47 2.05
N THR A 374 -1.98 3.39 3.02
CA THR A 374 -1.76 4.42 4.06
C THR A 374 -0.38 5.07 3.89
N GLU A 375 -0.27 6.36 4.18
CA GLU A 375 1.02 7.08 4.07
C GLU A 375 1.89 6.90 5.33
N THR A 376 1.28 6.91 6.52
CA THR A 376 2.00 6.91 7.81
C THR A 376 1.59 5.78 8.74
N GLY A 377 0.48 5.08 8.46
CA GLY A 377 -0.09 4.08 9.36
C GLY A 377 -0.99 4.65 10.47
N ALA A 378 -1.20 5.96 10.53
CA ALA A 378 -2.06 6.60 11.55
C ALA A 378 -3.55 6.20 11.44
N ASP A 379 -3.99 5.80 10.25
CA ASP A 379 -5.37 5.36 9.99
C ASP A 379 -5.67 3.95 10.54
N ILE A 380 -4.65 3.24 11.01
CA ILE A 380 -4.73 1.84 11.39
C ILE A 380 -4.85 1.72 12.92
N PRO A 381 -5.82 0.94 13.44
CA PRO A 381 -6.04 0.80 14.88
C PRO A 381 -5.01 -0.11 15.60
N VAL A 382 -3.93 -0.51 14.92
CA VAL A 382 -2.89 -1.41 15.44
C VAL A 382 -1.68 -0.57 15.82
N GLU A 383 -1.22 -0.74 17.06
CA GLU A 383 -0.03 -0.05 17.56
C GLU A 383 1.24 -0.61 16.91
N ASN A 384 2.17 0.29 16.56
CA ASN A 384 3.44 -0.08 15.97
C ASN A 384 4.47 -0.46 17.05
N LEU A 385 4.73 -1.76 17.20
CA LEU A 385 5.67 -2.28 18.21
C LEU A 385 7.14 -2.05 17.86
N TYR A 386 7.45 -1.74 16.61
CA TYR A 386 8.81 -1.68 16.09
C TYR A 386 9.44 -0.28 16.15
N ASN A 387 8.65 0.75 16.47
CA ASN A 387 9.07 2.16 16.55
C ASN A 387 9.85 2.64 15.31
N LYS A 388 9.44 2.17 14.13
CA LYS A 388 10.03 2.46 12.80
C LYS A 388 8.94 2.84 11.81
N SER A 389 9.31 3.28 10.61
CA SER A 389 8.33 3.66 9.57
C SER A 389 7.34 2.54 9.28
N TYR A 390 6.09 2.88 9.00
CA TYR A 390 5.05 1.90 8.74
C TYR A 390 5.40 1.00 7.55
N SER A 391 5.26 -0.32 7.74
CA SER A 391 5.28 -1.31 6.67
C SER A 391 4.17 -2.34 6.89
N LEU A 392 3.77 -3.03 5.83
CA LEU A 392 2.77 -4.08 5.92
C LEU A 392 3.22 -5.18 6.90
N GLN A 393 4.49 -5.59 6.83
CA GLN A 393 5.05 -6.62 7.70
C GLN A 393 5.00 -6.20 9.18
N ILE A 394 5.39 -4.95 9.50
CA ILE A 394 5.29 -4.40 10.86
C ILE A 394 3.85 -4.49 11.38
N CYS A 395 2.86 -4.16 10.55
CA CYS A 395 1.45 -4.22 10.92
C CYS A 395 0.98 -5.65 11.20
N LEU A 396 1.31 -6.59 10.31
CA LEU A 396 0.92 -7.99 10.45
C LEU A 396 1.54 -8.63 11.70
N HIS A 397 2.83 -8.42 11.92
CA HIS A 397 3.53 -8.90 13.12
C HIS A 397 3.00 -8.26 14.40
N SER A 398 2.73 -6.96 14.40
CA SER A 398 2.16 -6.27 15.57
C SER A 398 0.74 -6.73 15.88
N CYS A 399 -0.09 -6.95 14.85
CA CYS A 399 -1.45 -7.49 15.00
C CYS A 399 -1.43 -8.92 15.55
N PHE A 400 -0.56 -9.78 15.01
CA PHE A 400 -0.42 -11.15 15.48
C PHE A 400 0.09 -11.21 16.92
N GLN A 401 1.09 -10.40 17.27
CA GLN A 401 1.63 -10.33 18.63
C GLN A 401 0.57 -9.86 19.63
N LYS A 402 -0.27 -8.87 19.26
CA LYS A 402 -1.39 -8.42 20.08
C LYS A 402 -2.43 -9.54 20.30
N ALA A 403 -2.83 -10.21 19.23
CA ALA A 403 -3.77 -11.34 19.31
C ALA A 403 -3.22 -12.50 20.18
N MET A 404 -1.91 -12.69 20.17
CA MET A 404 -1.22 -13.67 21.01
C MET A 404 -1.23 -13.30 22.49
N VAL A 405 -1.00 -12.03 22.82
CA VAL A 405 -1.12 -11.54 24.21
C VAL A 405 -2.57 -11.67 24.70
N ASP A 406 -3.56 -11.30 23.88
CA ASP A 406 -4.98 -11.35 24.24
C ASP A 406 -5.50 -12.80 24.45
N SER A 407 -5.00 -13.75 23.66
CA SER A 407 -5.49 -15.14 23.70
C SER A 407 -4.66 -16.07 24.60
N CYS A 408 -3.33 -15.92 24.59
CA CYS A 408 -2.40 -16.81 25.29
C CYS A 408 -1.80 -16.19 26.57
N GLY A 409 -1.92 -14.87 26.76
CA GLY A 409 -1.37 -14.17 27.92
C GLY A 409 0.15 -13.97 27.91
N CYS A 410 0.81 -14.20 26.77
CA CYS A 410 2.25 -13.97 26.63
C CYS A 410 2.65 -13.64 25.19
N ALA A 411 3.84 -13.08 25.03
CA ALA A 411 4.37 -12.59 23.76
C ALA A 411 5.41 -13.54 23.15
N GLN A 412 5.45 -13.65 21.83
CA GLN A 412 6.44 -14.47 21.11
C GLN A 412 7.85 -13.88 21.27
N TYR A 413 8.85 -14.76 21.49
CA TYR A 413 10.25 -14.36 21.68
C TYR A 413 10.93 -13.78 20.43
N ALA A 414 10.60 -14.28 19.24
CA ALA A 414 11.16 -13.80 17.97
C ALA A 414 10.74 -12.37 17.61
N GLN A 415 9.74 -11.83 18.30
CA GLN A 415 9.09 -10.56 17.98
C GLN A 415 9.31 -9.58 19.15
N PRO A 416 9.25 -8.26 18.90
CA PRO A 416 9.38 -7.27 19.97
C PRO A 416 8.26 -7.43 21.00
N LEU A 417 8.58 -7.09 22.25
CA LEU A 417 7.69 -7.23 23.39
C LEU A 417 6.72 -6.04 23.47
N PRO A 418 5.39 -6.27 23.53
CA PRO A 418 4.42 -5.22 23.81
C PRO A 418 4.55 -4.66 25.24
N ALA A 419 4.16 -3.41 25.46
CA ALA A 419 4.23 -2.77 26.77
C ALA A 419 3.38 -3.51 27.82
N GLY A 420 4.00 -3.88 28.94
CA GLY A 420 3.32 -4.58 30.04
C GLY A 420 3.12 -6.10 29.85
N ALA A 421 3.56 -6.67 28.72
CA ALA A 421 3.56 -8.11 28.49
C ALA A 421 4.90 -8.74 28.87
N GLU A 422 4.91 -10.07 29.04
CA GLU A 422 6.13 -10.85 29.24
C GLU A 422 6.29 -11.90 28.12
N TYR A 423 7.53 -12.30 27.85
CA TYR A 423 7.80 -13.37 26.88
C TYR A 423 7.28 -14.72 27.35
N CYS A 424 6.81 -15.53 26.39
CA CYS A 424 6.37 -16.89 26.65
C CYS A 424 7.51 -17.79 27.14
N ASN A 425 7.20 -18.66 28.08
CA ASN A 425 8.11 -19.62 28.69
C ASN A 425 7.33 -20.85 29.15
N TYR A 426 7.94 -22.04 29.05
CA TYR A 426 7.45 -23.30 29.60
C TYR A 426 7.09 -23.23 31.10
N LYS A 427 7.79 -22.42 31.92
CA LYS A 427 7.53 -22.35 33.38
C LYS A 427 6.25 -21.60 33.72
N LYS A 428 6.01 -20.48 33.03
CA LYS A 428 4.89 -19.58 33.32
C LYS A 428 3.63 -20.03 32.59
N ASN A 429 3.76 -20.38 31.31
CA ASN A 429 2.63 -20.65 30.42
C ASN A 429 2.81 -21.97 29.67
N PRO A 430 2.66 -23.15 30.30
CA PRO A 430 2.93 -24.44 29.65
C PRO A 430 2.13 -24.67 28.34
N ASN A 431 0.95 -24.05 28.21
CA ASN A 431 0.08 -24.18 27.02
C ASN A 431 0.38 -23.18 25.90
N TRP A 432 1.36 -22.30 26.06
CA TRP A 432 1.59 -21.20 25.12
C TRP A 432 1.86 -21.71 23.70
N MET A 433 2.50 -22.87 23.56
CA MET A 433 2.92 -23.43 22.28
C MET A 433 1.74 -23.96 21.46
N TYR A 434 0.83 -24.68 22.10
CA TYR A 434 -0.40 -25.12 21.46
C TYR A 434 -1.30 -23.92 21.11
N CYS A 435 -1.34 -22.91 22.00
CA CYS A 435 -2.05 -21.66 21.73
C CYS A 435 -1.47 -20.91 20.51
N TYR A 436 -0.14 -20.77 20.43
CA TYR A 436 0.56 -20.20 19.28
C TYR A 436 0.20 -20.95 17.99
N TYR A 437 0.23 -22.29 18.01
CA TYR A 437 -0.14 -23.11 16.86
C TYR A 437 -1.57 -22.82 16.37
N ARG A 438 -2.55 -22.83 17.28
CA ARG A 438 -3.95 -22.55 16.93
C ARG A 438 -4.14 -21.13 16.40
N LEU A 439 -3.43 -20.16 16.97
CA LEU A 439 -3.47 -18.78 16.49
C LEU A 439 -2.83 -18.64 15.11
N HIS A 440 -1.71 -19.30 14.88
CA HIS A 440 -1.04 -19.29 13.58
C HIS A 440 -1.92 -19.92 12.50
N GLU A 441 -2.61 -21.03 12.81
CA GLU A 441 -3.59 -21.62 11.90
C GLU A 441 -4.74 -20.64 11.57
N LYS A 442 -5.27 -19.94 12.58
CA LYS A 442 -6.29 -18.90 12.38
C LYS A 442 -5.76 -17.71 11.58
N PHE A 443 -4.49 -17.34 11.75
CA PHE A 443 -3.83 -16.27 11.02
C PHE A 443 -3.74 -16.59 9.53
N VAL A 444 -3.30 -17.82 9.19
CA VAL A 444 -3.21 -18.30 7.80
C VAL A 444 -4.59 -18.41 7.15
N LYS A 445 -5.61 -18.81 7.92
CA LYS A 445 -7.01 -18.85 7.44
C LYS A 445 -7.70 -17.47 7.43
N GLU A 446 -6.98 -16.39 7.68
CA GLU A 446 -7.47 -15.00 7.74
C GLU A 446 -8.60 -14.75 8.76
N GLN A 447 -8.76 -15.63 9.75
CA GLN A 447 -9.84 -15.54 10.75
C GLN A 447 -9.57 -14.49 11.83
N LEU A 448 -8.32 -14.05 11.97
CA LEU A 448 -7.94 -12.98 12.90
C LEU A 448 -8.25 -11.57 12.36
N GLY A 449 -8.52 -11.44 11.06
CA GLY A 449 -8.82 -10.14 10.43
C GLY A 449 -7.64 -9.19 10.27
N CYS A 450 -6.41 -9.59 10.62
CA CYS A 450 -5.22 -8.73 10.50
C CYS A 450 -4.97 -8.27 9.06
N GLN A 451 -5.15 -9.16 8.07
CA GLN A 451 -4.97 -8.87 6.65
C GLN A 451 -6.00 -7.88 6.09
N GLN A 452 -7.17 -7.77 6.72
CA GLN A 452 -8.21 -6.81 6.33
C GLN A 452 -8.01 -5.44 6.99
N ILE A 453 -7.38 -5.41 8.18
CA ILE A 453 -7.09 -4.19 8.94
C ILE A 453 -5.82 -3.52 8.43
N CYS A 454 -4.76 -4.30 8.21
CA CYS A 454 -3.48 -3.83 7.72
C CYS A 454 -3.55 -3.52 6.22
N LYS A 455 -2.91 -2.43 5.81
CA LYS A 455 -2.91 -1.95 4.43
C LYS A 455 -1.49 -1.78 3.93
N ASP A 456 -1.33 -1.71 2.63
CA ASP A 456 -0.03 -1.42 2.04
C ASP A 456 0.41 0.02 2.34
N ALA A 457 1.72 0.23 2.43
CA ALA A 457 2.29 1.58 2.45
C ALA A 457 2.20 2.23 1.06
N CYS A 458 1.78 3.50 1.00
CA CYS A 458 1.69 4.21 -0.29
C CYS A 458 3.08 4.53 -0.87
N SER A 459 4.09 4.72 -0.04
CA SER A 459 5.46 5.01 -0.47
C SER A 459 6.39 3.92 0.06
N PHE A 460 7.15 3.29 -0.83
CA PHE A 460 8.19 2.35 -0.43
C PHE A 460 9.45 2.55 -1.27
N LYS A 461 10.58 2.13 -0.71
CA LYS A 461 11.91 2.16 -1.31
C LYS A 461 12.38 0.72 -1.42
N GLU A 462 13.01 0.38 -2.53
CA GLU A 462 13.47 -0.98 -2.79
C GLU A 462 14.85 -0.96 -3.43
N TRP A 463 15.71 -1.89 -3.01
CA TRP A 463 17.04 -2.11 -3.58
C TRP A 463 17.05 -3.46 -4.28
N ALA A 464 17.07 -3.44 -5.60
CA ALA A 464 17.23 -4.67 -6.38
C ALA A 464 18.69 -5.12 -6.30
N LEU A 465 18.93 -6.20 -5.57
CA LEU A 465 20.27 -6.76 -5.32
C LEU A 465 20.67 -7.72 -6.44
N THR A 466 21.95 -7.67 -6.81
CA THR A 466 22.57 -8.62 -7.74
C THR A 466 23.89 -9.07 -7.17
N THR A 467 23.96 -10.37 -6.87
CA THR A 467 25.08 -10.97 -6.14
C THR A 467 26.01 -11.70 -7.08
N SER A 468 27.32 -11.49 -6.91
CA SER A 468 28.38 -12.28 -7.54
C SER A 468 29.37 -12.75 -6.48
N ILE A 469 29.92 -13.94 -6.67
CA ILE A 469 30.81 -14.59 -5.70
C ILE A 469 32.09 -14.99 -6.42
N ALA A 470 33.23 -14.74 -5.77
CA ALA A 470 34.55 -15.16 -6.22
C ALA A 470 35.36 -15.73 -5.06
N GLN A 471 36.27 -16.66 -5.36
CA GLN A 471 37.13 -17.25 -4.34
C GLN A 471 38.07 -16.20 -3.73
N TRP A 472 38.08 -16.09 -2.40
CA TRP A 472 38.96 -15.16 -1.68
C TRP A 472 39.30 -15.72 -0.29
N PRO A 473 40.59 -15.82 0.08
CA PRO A 473 41.80 -15.48 -0.67
C PRO A 473 42.15 -16.42 -1.84
N SER A 474 42.97 -15.92 -2.77
CA SER A 474 43.68 -16.77 -3.75
C SER A 474 44.77 -17.62 -3.08
N THR A 475 45.15 -18.73 -3.70
CA THR A 475 46.19 -19.64 -3.17
C THR A 475 47.54 -18.96 -2.94
N VAL A 476 47.90 -17.96 -3.76
CA VAL A 476 49.16 -17.21 -3.64
C VAL A 476 49.05 -16.12 -2.56
N SER A 477 47.90 -15.48 -2.43
CA SER A 477 47.68 -14.41 -1.43
C SER A 477 47.41 -14.93 -0.03
N GLU A 478 46.96 -16.18 0.11
CA GLU A 478 46.52 -16.78 1.36
C GLU A 478 47.55 -16.61 2.49
N ASP A 479 48.82 -16.93 2.25
CA ASP A 479 49.81 -17.01 3.33
C ASP A 479 50.21 -15.63 3.91
N TRP A 480 50.33 -14.60 3.09
CA TRP A 480 50.64 -13.25 3.59
C TRP A 480 49.38 -12.57 4.14
N MET A 481 48.23 -12.72 3.48
CA MET A 481 46.99 -12.05 3.87
C MET A 481 46.47 -12.54 5.23
N LEU A 482 46.47 -13.86 5.46
CA LEU A 482 46.06 -14.42 6.75
C LEU A 482 46.95 -13.95 7.92
N ARG A 483 48.24 -13.69 7.66
CA ARG A 483 49.18 -13.17 8.67
C ARG A 483 48.95 -11.70 8.99
N VAL A 484 48.57 -10.89 8.01
CA VAL A 484 48.24 -9.47 8.22
C VAL A 484 46.90 -9.36 8.95
N LEU A 485 45.88 -10.11 8.53
CA LEU A 485 44.56 -10.09 9.17
C LEU A 485 44.61 -10.64 10.61
N SER A 486 45.46 -11.63 10.89
CA SER A 486 45.62 -12.12 12.27
C SER A 486 46.26 -11.07 13.18
N TRP A 487 47.17 -10.26 12.64
CA TRP A 487 47.78 -9.14 13.34
C TRP A 487 46.78 -8.01 13.61
N ASP A 488 45.98 -7.63 12.61
CA ASP A 488 44.97 -6.56 12.72
C ASP A 488 43.91 -6.87 13.79
N LYS A 489 43.52 -8.15 13.91
CA LYS A 489 42.62 -8.61 14.97
C LYS A 489 43.20 -8.49 16.39
N GLY A 490 44.50 -8.28 16.53
CA GLY A 490 45.18 -8.25 17.84
C GLY A 490 45.26 -9.62 18.51
N GLN A 491 45.01 -10.72 17.79
CA GLN A 491 45.30 -12.05 18.31
C GLN A 491 46.82 -12.23 18.35
N LYS A 492 47.37 -12.42 19.56
CA LYS A 492 48.77 -12.84 19.75
C LYS A 492 49.04 -14.02 18.81
N ILE A 493 50.17 -13.95 18.09
CA ILE A 493 50.86 -14.84 17.13
C ILE A 493 50.51 -16.36 17.10
N ASN A 494 49.80 -16.91 18.09
CA ASN A 494 49.61 -18.34 18.33
C ASN A 494 48.37 -18.98 17.68
N LYS A 495 47.40 -18.22 17.13
CA LYS A 495 46.33 -18.77 16.27
C LYS A 495 46.37 -18.09 14.90
N LYS A 496 46.76 -18.84 13.86
CA LYS A 496 46.61 -18.41 12.46
C LYS A 496 45.11 -18.49 12.12
N LEU A 497 44.56 -17.40 11.57
CA LEU A 497 43.18 -17.40 11.07
C LEU A 497 43.05 -18.40 9.93
N ASN A 498 41.92 -19.12 9.87
CA ASN A 498 41.62 -19.95 8.72
C ASN A 498 40.97 -19.11 7.63
N LYS A 499 41.14 -19.53 6.36
CA LYS A 499 40.43 -18.89 5.25
C LYS A 499 38.91 -19.08 5.33
N THR A 500 38.45 -20.18 5.95
CA THR A 500 37.03 -20.50 6.17
C THR A 500 36.39 -19.63 7.24
N ASP A 501 37.17 -18.88 8.01
CA ASP A 501 36.64 -17.98 9.04
C ASP A 501 36.43 -16.56 8.50
N LEU A 502 36.80 -16.30 7.24
CA LEU A 502 36.82 -14.97 6.66
C LEU A 502 35.80 -14.86 5.53
N ALA A 503 35.06 -13.76 5.50
CA ALA A 503 34.19 -13.41 4.38
C ALA A 503 34.44 -11.97 3.95
N ASN A 504 34.62 -11.74 2.66
CA ASN A 504 34.81 -10.39 2.12
C ASN A 504 33.51 -9.94 1.45
N LEU A 505 32.97 -8.81 1.90
CA LEU A 505 31.69 -8.27 1.47
C LEU A 505 31.89 -6.92 0.80
N MET A 506 31.34 -6.76 -0.40
CA MET A 506 31.32 -5.48 -1.12
C MET A 506 29.89 -5.13 -1.48
N VAL A 507 29.40 -3.96 -1.04
CA VAL A 507 28.05 -3.47 -1.34
C VAL A 507 28.15 -2.12 -2.00
N PHE A 508 27.64 -2.00 -3.24
CA PHE A 508 27.80 -0.79 -4.03
C PHE A 508 26.65 -0.56 -5.00
N TYR A 509 26.41 0.70 -5.36
CA TYR A 509 25.53 1.03 -6.47
C TYR A 509 26.22 0.72 -7.79
N LYS A 510 25.55 -0.04 -8.66
CA LYS A 510 26.04 -0.30 -10.02
C LYS A 510 26.07 0.98 -10.84
N ASP A 511 24.93 1.66 -10.86
CA ASP A 511 24.72 2.96 -11.48
C ASP A 511 24.00 3.86 -10.48
N LEU A 512 24.22 5.18 -10.57
CA LEU A 512 23.56 6.18 -9.70
C LEU A 512 22.17 6.62 -10.22
N ASN A 513 21.51 5.71 -10.94
CA ASN A 513 20.19 5.95 -11.51
C ASN A 513 19.13 5.69 -10.44
N GLU A 514 18.41 6.73 -10.03
CA GLU A 514 17.18 6.60 -9.25
C GLU A 514 16.02 6.30 -10.19
N ARG A 515 15.42 5.13 -10.07
CA ARG A 515 14.16 4.82 -10.76
C ARG A 515 12.99 5.25 -9.88
N PHE A 516 12.31 6.32 -10.26
CA PHE A 516 11.12 6.81 -9.57
C PHE A 516 9.84 6.36 -10.30
N ILE A 517 9.05 5.51 -9.65
CA ILE A 517 7.78 4.99 -10.15
C ILE A 517 6.65 5.71 -9.39
N SER A 518 5.95 6.62 -10.06
CA SER A 518 4.86 7.38 -9.43
C SER A 518 3.54 7.11 -10.14
N GLU A 519 2.51 6.78 -9.36
CA GLU A 519 1.13 6.83 -9.80
C GLU A 519 0.64 8.28 -9.82
N ASN A 520 0.06 8.69 -10.94
CA ASN A 520 -0.54 10.00 -11.15
C ASN A 520 -1.97 9.82 -11.65
N PRO A 521 -2.91 10.72 -11.30
CA PRO A 521 -4.29 10.62 -11.78
C PRO A 521 -4.29 10.67 -13.32
N ALA A 522 -4.95 9.70 -13.97
CA ALA A 522 -4.95 9.61 -15.43
C ALA A 522 -5.58 10.85 -16.08
N ASN A 523 -6.63 11.38 -15.43
CA ASN A 523 -7.31 12.59 -15.85
C ASN A 523 -7.31 13.62 -14.73
N THR A 524 -6.75 14.79 -14.99
CA THR A 524 -6.90 15.93 -14.09
C THR A 524 -8.33 16.49 -14.16
N LEU A 525 -8.77 17.22 -13.13
CA LEU A 525 -10.07 17.89 -13.13
C LEU A 525 -10.26 18.79 -14.36
N VAL A 526 -9.18 19.44 -14.82
CA VAL A 526 -9.20 20.31 -15.99
C VAL A 526 -9.49 19.52 -17.27
N ILE A 527 -8.83 18.37 -17.45
CA ILE A 527 -9.05 17.48 -18.60
C ILE A 527 -10.46 16.89 -18.53
N LEU A 528 -10.94 16.50 -17.35
CA LEU A 528 -12.29 16.01 -17.15
C LEU A 528 -13.32 17.05 -17.61
N LEU A 529 -13.26 18.28 -17.09
CA LEU A 529 -14.18 19.36 -17.45
C LEU A 529 -14.09 19.72 -18.94
N SER A 530 -12.88 19.71 -19.50
CA SER A 530 -12.67 19.92 -20.94
C SER A 530 -13.36 18.84 -21.77
N ASN A 531 -13.19 17.57 -21.41
CA ASN A 531 -13.81 16.44 -22.12
C ASN A 531 -15.33 16.42 -21.97
N PHE A 532 -15.86 16.69 -20.77
CA PHE A 532 -17.31 16.85 -20.56
C PHE A 532 -17.89 17.97 -21.44
N GLY A 533 -17.22 19.12 -21.47
CA GLY A 533 -17.61 20.24 -22.34
C GLY A 533 -17.58 19.86 -23.82
N GLY A 534 -16.54 19.13 -24.26
CA GLY A 534 -16.41 18.62 -25.62
C GLY A 534 -17.56 17.68 -26.01
N GLN A 535 -17.91 16.71 -25.17
CA GLN A 535 -18.99 15.76 -25.47
C GLN A 535 -20.38 16.42 -25.47
N LEU A 536 -20.64 17.33 -24.52
CA LEU A 536 -21.88 18.11 -24.49
C LEU A 536 -22.01 19.03 -25.71
N GLY A 537 -20.90 19.60 -26.17
CA GLY A 537 -20.82 20.40 -27.39
C GLY A 537 -21.06 19.57 -28.65
N LEU A 538 -20.45 18.38 -28.77
CA LEU A 538 -20.56 17.55 -29.96
C LEU A 538 -21.98 17.00 -30.19
N TRP A 539 -22.59 16.41 -29.16
CA TRP A 539 -23.86 15.69 -29.32
C TRP A 539 -25.10 16.57 -29.19
N MET A 540 -25.05 17.60 -28.35
CA MET A 540 -26.20 18.47 -28.06
C MET A 540 -26.01 19.92 -28.49
N SER A 541 -24.81 20.27 -29.00
CA SER A 541 -24.43 21.66 -29.28
C SER A 541 -24.62 22.56 -28.05
N CYS A 542 -24.41 21.98 -26.86
CA CYS A 542 -24.55 22.68 -25.59
C CYS A 542 -23.27 23.47 -25.31
N SER A 543 -23.40 24.79 -25.20
CA SER A 543 -22.31 25.69 -24.79
C SER A 543 -22.42 26.01 -23.29
N VAL A 544 -21.39 26.63 -22.72
CA VAL A 544 -21.42 27.13 -21.33
C VAL A 544 -22.60 28.10 -21.12
N VAL A 545 -22.95 28.89 -22.13
CA VAL A 545 -24.12 29.79 -22.09
C VAL A 545 -25.41 28.98 -21.96
N CYS A 546 -25.55 27.87 -22.70
CA CYS A 546 -26.70 26.98 -22.59
C CYS A 546 -26.82 26.34 -21.19
N VAL A 547 -25.71 26.04 -20.51
CA VAL A 547 -25.73 25.52 -19.13
C VAL A 547 -26.23 26.57 -18.16
N ILE A 548 -25.77 27.82 -18.29
CA ILE A 548 -26.24 28.94 -17.46
C ILE A 548 -27.74 29.18 -17.70
N GLU A 549 -28.21 29.14 -18.95
CA GLU A 549 -29.63 29.22 -19.30
C GLU A 549 -30.45 28.09 -18.68
N ILE A 550 -29.93 26.85 -18.68
CA ILE A 550 -30.57 25.71 -17.99
C ILE A 550 -30.68 26.00 -16.49
N VAL A 551 -29.62 26.48 -15.86
CA VAL A 551 -29.63 26.75 -14.42
C VAL A 551 -30.64 27.84 -14.06
N GLU A 552 -30.68 28.92 -14.83
CA GLU A 552 -31.63 30.02 -14.67
C GLU A 552 -33.08 29.52 -14.83
N VAL A 553 -33.39 28.82 -15.92
CA VAL A 553 -34.75 28.38 -16.22
C VAL A 553 -35.25 27.26 -15.29
N PHE A 554 -34.41 26.23 -15.03
CA PHE A 554 -34.82 25.07 -14.24
C PHE A 554 -34.72 25.29 -12.74
N PHE A 555 -33.76 26.06 -12.23
CA PHE A 555 -33.66 26.30 -10.80
C PHE A 555 -34.32 27.61 -10.42
N ILE A 556 -33.91 28.74 -11.00
CA ILE A 556 -34.39 30.05 -10.55
C ILE A 556 -35.86 30.26 -10.94
N ASP A 557 -36.20 30.12 -12.23
CA ASP A 557 -37.54 30.40 -12.70
C ASP A 557 -38.56 29.36 -12.21
N SER A 558 -38.20 28.07 -12.25
CA SER A 558 -39.10 27.01 -11.77
C SER A 558 -39.33 27.08 -10.25
N LEU A 559 -38.30 27.34 -9.44
CA LEU A 559 -38.48 27.58 -7.99
C LEU A 559 -39.34 28.84 -7.76
N SER A 560 -39.14 29.90 -8.54
CA SER A 560 -39.94 31.12 -8.42
C SER A 560 -41.42 30.85 -8.72
N ILE A 561 -41.73 30.00 -9.70
CA ILE A 561 -43.10 29.61 -10.06
C ILE A 561 -43.72 28.73 -8.97
N VAL A 562 -42.97 27.75 -8.44
CA VAL A 562 -43.43 26.89 -7.33
C VAL A 562 -43.69 27.73 -6.08
N MET A 563 -42.78 28.63 -5.72
CA MET A 563 -42.93 29.54 -4.58
C MET A 563 -44.12 30.49 -4.77
N ARG A 564 -44.34 31.05 -5.96
CA ARG A 564 -45.52 31.87 -6.27
C ARG A 564 -46.82 31.08 -6.13
N ARG A 565 -46.86 29.82 -6.58
CA ARG A 565 -48.03 28.94 -6.44
C ARG A 565 -48.30 28.58 -4.98
N GLN A 566 -47.27 28.25 -4.21
CA GLN A 566 -47.41 27.97 -2.79
C GLN A 566 -47.85 29.23 -2.02
N TRP A 567 -47.32 30.39 -2.37
CA TRP A 567 -47.71 31.67 -1.77
C TRP A 567 -49.15 32.07 -2.13
N GLN A 568 -49.60 31.80 -3.36
CA GLN A 568 -50.99 31.99 -3.76
C GLN A 568 -51.95 31.03 -3.03
N LYS A 569 -51.56 29.76 -2.83
CA LYS A 569 -52.32 28.81 -2.00
C LYS A 569 -52.39 29.25 -0.54
N ALA A 570 -51.26 29.66 0.04
CA ALA A 570 -51.19 30.17 1.41
C ALA A 570 -52.04 31.43 1.58
N LYS A 571 -51.99 32.37 0.62
CA LYS A 571 -52.81 33.58 0.61
C LYS A 571 -54.31 33.29 0.48
N LYS A 572 -54.68 32.30 -0.34
CA LYS A 572 -56.08 31.87 -0.49
C LYS A 572 -56.58 31.24 0.81
N TRP A 573 -55.79 30.34 1.40
CA TRP A 573 -56.06 29.75 2.73
C TRP A 573 -56.19 30.81 3.84
N TRP A 574 -55.33 31.84 3.84
CA TRP A 574 -55.41 32.96 4.78
C TRP A 574 -56.65 33.84 4.58
N ASN A 575 -57.04 34.09 3.34
CA ASN A 575 -58.24 34.85 2.99
C ASN A 575 -59.51 34.07 3.33
N ASP A 576 -59.53 32.75 3.14
CA ASP A 576 -60.65 31.89 3.49
C ASP A 576 -60.81 31.81 5.02
N ARG A 577 -59.71 31.79 5.79
CA ARG A 577 -59.73 31.95 7.26
C ARG A 577 -60.24 33.32 7.71
N LYS A 578 -59.92 34.40 6.99
CA LYS A 578 -60.43 35.75 7.29
C LYS A 578 -61.93 35.87 6.97
N ARG A 579 -62.41 35.26 5.88
CA ARG A 579 -63.85 35.20 5.55
C ARG A 579 -64.63 34.35 6.54
N ALA A 580 -64.09 33.23 7.01
CA ALA A 580 -64.69 32.41 8.07
C ALA A 580 -64.77 33.12 9.43
N ARG A 581 -63.91 34.11 9.70
CA ARG A 581 -63.94 34.96 10.91
C ARG A 581 -64.88 36.17 10.82
N SER A 582 -65.37 36.52 9.62
CA SER A 582 -66.17 37.74 9.38
C SER A 582 -67.63 37.41 9.03
N GLY A 583 -68.27 36.52 9.79
CA GLY A 583 -69.69 36.19 9.60
C GLY A 583 -70.63 37.32 10.05
N LYS A 584 -71.48 37.81 9.13
CA LYS A 584 -72.81 38.38 9.39
C LYS A 584 -73.78 37.97 8.25
N PRO A 585 -75.08 37.72 8.52
CA PRO A 585 -76.06 37.20 7.54
C PRO A 585 -76.68 38.31 6.65
N PRO A 586 -77.44 37.96 5.59
CA PRO A 586 -77.85 38.90 4.55
C PRO A 586 -79.14 39.65 4.93
N GLU A 587 -79.18 40.96 4.67
CA GLU A 587 -80.39 41.78 4.69
C GLU A 587 -80.70 42.35 3.29
N ALA A 588 -82.01 42.48 3.06
CA ALA A 588 -82.69 42.74 1.79
C ALA A 588 -82.94 44.23 1.48
N GLY A 589 -83.22 44.54 0.20
CA GLY A 589 -83.67 45.85 -0.31
C GLY A 589 -82.51 46.79 -0.61
N ASP A 590 -82.39 47.48 -1.75
CA ASP A 590 -83.47 48.14 -2.51
C ASP A 590 -83.21 48.24 -4.03
N LEU A 591 -84.32 48.32 -4.76
CA LEU A 591 -84.43 48.57 -6.20
C LEU A 591 -83.84 49.93 -6.61
N GLU A 592 -83.14 49.96 -7.75
CA GLU A 592 -83.49 50.93 -8.80
C GLU A 592 -83.15 50.44 -10.22
N ARG A 593 -84.09 50.75 -11.10
CA ARG A 593 -84.33 50.42 -12.52
C ARG A 593 -83.15 50.77 -13.44
N GLN A 594 -83.02 50.34 -14.70
CA GLN A 594 -83.62 49.36 -15.62
C GLN A 594 -83.04 49.75 -16.98
N GLY A 595 -82.67 48.80 -17.84
CA GLY A 595 -82.22 49.11 -19.21
C GLY A 595 -81.48 47.95 -19.87
N HIS A 596 -82.25 46.94 -20.28
CA HIS A 596 -81.83 45.95 -21.28
C HIS A 596 -81.75 46.60 -22.66
N ASP A 597 -80.80 46.17 -23.50
CA ASP A 597 -81.11 45.42 -24.73
C ASP A 597 -79.83 44.85 -25.36
N ASN A 598 -79.89 43.55 -25.70
CA ASN A 598 -78.98 42.86 -26.62
C ASN A 598 -79.58 42.94 -28.06
N PRO A 599 -79.18 42.08 -29.02
CA PRO A 599 -78.11 42.28 -30.00
C PRO A 599 -78.67 42.29 -31.44
N VAL A 600 -77.87 42.67 -32.45
CA VAL A 600 -78.20 42.38 -33.86
C VAL A 600 -76.99 41.81 -34.59
N CYS A 601 -77.25 40.69 -35.24
CA CYS A 601 -76.40 39.81 -36.06
C CYS A 601 -76.38 40.22 -37.55
N ILE A 602 -75.73 39.35 -38.35
CA ILE A 602 -75.80 39.08 -39.81
C ILE A 602 -74.50 39.56 -40.51
N ASP A 603 -73.53 38.67 -40.80
CA ASP A 603 -73.40 37.73 -41.95
C ASP A 603 -73.20 38.49 -43.29
N GLU A 604 -72.38 38.12 -44.28
CA GLU A 604 -71.76 36.84 -44.68
C GLU A 604 -70.61 37.11 -45.70
N ASP A 605 -69.73 36.12 -45.86
CA ASP A 605 -69.03 35.67 -47.08
C ASP A 605 -67.75 36.29 -47.72
N LEU A 606 -66.81 35.35 -47.96
CA LEU A 606 -65.67 35.25 -48.90
C LEU A 606 -66.20 34.93 -50.35
N PRO A 607 -65.43 34.88 -51.48
CA PRO A 607 -64.00 34.53 -51.59
C PRO A 607 -63.17 35.14 -52.78
N THR A 608 -61.85 34.91 -52.71
CA THR A 608 -60.86 34.60 -53.79
C THR A 608 -60.57 35.46 -55.05
N PHE A 609 -59.26 35.47 -55.34
CA PHE A 609 -58.56 35.35 -56.64
C PHE A 609 -58.09 36.60 -57.44
N ASN A 610 -56.75 36.71 -57.47
CA ASN A 610 -55.87 36.90 -58.64
C ASN A 610 -55.63 38.28 -59.31
N THR A 611 -54.33 38.65 -59.29
CA THR A 611 -53.49 39.24 -60.36
C THR A 611 -53.99 40.46 -61.13
N ALA A 612 -53.26 41.57 -61.00
CA ALA A 612 -52.78 42.33 -62.16
C ALA A 612 -51.56 43.19 -61.80
N LEU A 613 -50.48 42.99 -62.55
CA LEU A 613 -49.34 43.90 -62.66
C LEU A 613 -49.78 45.31 -63.08
N ARG A 614 -49.06 46.34 -62.61
CA ARG A 614 -48.52 47.43 -63.45
C ARG A 614 -47.55 48.32 -62.64
N LEU A 615 -46.31 48.38 -63.13
CA LEU A 615 -45.31 49.41 -62.81
C LEU A 615 -45.71 50.74 -63.49
N PRO A 616 -45.20 51.88 -62.99
CA PRO A 616 -44.10 52.54 -63.70
C PRO A 616 -42.97 53.10 -62.80
N LEU A 617 -41.77 53.19 -63.40
CA LEU A 617 -40.56 53.95 -62.98
C LEU A 617 -40.65 55.45 -63.44
N PRO A 618 -39.62 56.32 -63.26
CA PRO A 618 -39.08 56.93 -62.03
C PRO A 618 -38.91 58.47 -62.17
N GLN A 619 -38.57 59.22 -61.11
CA GLN A 619 -37.84 60.50 -61.27
C GLN A 619 -37.11 61.00 -59.99
N ASP A 620 -35.78 60.92 -60.04
CA ASP A 620 -34.68 61.82 -59.62
C ASP A 620 -34.71 62.68 -58.33
N ASN A 621 -33.82 62.27 -57.40
CA ASN A 621 -32.76 63.02 -56.64
C ASN A 621 -33.09 64.10 -55.57
N PRO A 622 -32.16 64.42 -54.61
CA PRO A 622 -31.12 63.59 -53.95
C PRO A 622 -30.92 63.79 -52.40
N LEU A 623 -30.38 62.74 -51.74
CA LEU A 623 -29.35 62.65 -50.64
C LEU A 623 -29.42 63.51 -49.34
N PRO A 624 -29.02 62.98 -48.13
CA PRO A 624 -27.61 62.62 -47.85
C PRO A 624 -27.28 61.40 -46.95
N ARG A 625 -26.16 60.74 -47.35
CA ARG A 625 -25.02 60.09 -46.63
C ARG A 625 -25.22 59.30 -45.32
N THR A 626 -24.71 58.05 -45.31
CA THR A 626 -23.39 57.66 -44.73
C THR A 626 -23.07 56.16 -45.01
N PRO A 627 -21.77 55.75 -45.13
CA PRO A 627 -21.36 54.46 -45.69
C PRO A 627 -21.14 53.32 -44.66
N PRO A 628 -21.18 52.03 -45.07
CA PRO A 628 -20.86 50.88 -44.22
C PRO A 628 -19.36 50.50 -44.23
N PRO A 629 -18.85 49.83 -43.19
CA PRO A 629 -17.45 49.40 -43.13
C PRO A 629 -17.18 48.12 -43.93
N ASN A 630 -15.96 48.07 -44.46
CA ASN A 630 -15.39 47.03 -45.30
C ASN A 630 -14.75 45.92 -44.44
N TYR A 631 -15.06 44.65 -44.72
CA TYR A 631 -14.36 43.49 -44.14
C TYR A 631 -13.38 42.95 -45.18
N SER A 632 -12.09 43.22 -44.99
CA SER A 632 -11.02 42.60 -45.77
C SER A 632 -9.76 42.43 -44.93
N THR A 633 -9.71 41.40 -44.07
CA THR A 633 -8.45 40.91 -43.48
C THR A 633 -8.56 39.41 -43.17
N LEU A 634 -8.17 38.57 -44.13
CA LEU A 634 -7.67 37.21 -43.90
C LEU A 634 -6.61 36.95 -45.00
N ARG A 635 -5.38 37.37 -44.72
CA ARG A 635 -4.18 36.82 -45.35
C ARG A 635 -3.37 36.17 -44.25
N LEU A 636 -3.16 34.86 -44.40
CA LEU A 636 -2.14 34.12 -43.66
C LEU A 636 -0.78 34.63 -44.09
N GLU A 637 0.10 34.87 -43.11
CA GLU A 637 1.54 34.83 -43.33
C GLU A 637 2.22 34.25 -42.08
N THR A 638 2.88 33.13 -42.31
CA THR A 638 3.78 32.40 -41.42
C THR A 638 5.18 33.00 -41.49
N ALA A 639 5.72 33.47 -40.37
CA ALA A 639 7.15 33.64 -40.03
C ALA A 639 7.18 34.11 -38.56
N PHE A 640 8.04 33.67 -37.65
CA PHE A 640 9.49 33.56 -37.73
C PHE A 640 10.01 32.49 -36.76
N THR A 641 11.03 31.75 -37.19
CA THR A 641 12.02 31.10 -36.33
C THR A 641 13.32 31.87 -36.53
N GLU A 642 13.87 32.43 -35.45
CA GLU A 642 15.16 33.11 -35.46
C GLU A 642 16.30 32.08 -35.59
N GLN A 643 17.19 32.31 -36.55
CA GLN A 643 18.56 31.82 -36.56
C GLN A 643 19.49 32.94 -36.11
N LEU A 644 20.55 32.61 -35.37
CA LEU A 644 21.92 33.14 -35.52
C LEU A 644 22.87 32.36 -34.55
N PRO A 645 24.19 32.34 -34.80
CA PRO A 645 24.94 31.12 -35.09
C PRO A 645 26.17 30.91 -34.18
N ASP A 646 26.88 29.79 -34.34
CA ASP A 646 28.32 29.74 -34.69
C ASP A 646 28.95 28.36 -34.42
N THR A 647 29.55 27.78 -35.49
CA THR A 647 30.88 27.13 -35.61
C THR A 647 31.32 26.06 -34.59
N LEU A 648 32.02 24.94 -34.85
CA LEU A 648 32.94 24.39 -35.89
C LEU A 648 33.12 22.89 -35.44
N GLU A 649 32.99 21.83 -36.24
CA GLU A 649 33.94 21.22 -37.21
C GLU A 649 34.48 19.83 -36.72
N VAL A 650 34.65 18.91 -37.69
CA VAL A 650 35.41 17.62 -37.68
C VAL A 650 34.80 16.45 -36.87
N GLY A 651 34.69 15.20 -37.33
CA GLY A 651 35.19 14.49 -38.52
C GLY A 651 34.74 13.01 -38.49
N GLN A 652 35.05 12.32 -39.57
CA GLN A 652 34.72 10.93 -39.94
C GLN A 652 35.00 9.85 -38.87
N HIS A 653 34.07 8.90 -38.68
CA HIS A 653 34.26 7.46 -38.92
C HIS A 653 32.98 6.66 -38.69
#